data_AF-E6XBY3-F1
#
_entry.id   AF-E6XBY3-F1
#
_cell.length_a   1.000
_cell.length_b   1.000
_cell.length_c   1.000
_cell.angle_alpha   90.00
_cell.angle_beta   90.00
_cell.angle_gamma   90.00
#
_symmetry.space_group_name_H-M   'P 1'
#
loop_
_entity.id
_entity.type
_entity.pdbx_description
1 polymer ?
#
loop_
_entity_poly.entity_id
_entity_poly.type
_entity_poly.pdbx_seq_one_letter_code
_entity_poly.pdbx_strand_id
1 'polypeptide(L)'
;MVFSAYNWDQFGFKTFDAGSEYIYDIQGLHYSVRTDSVFTKTLWDKLDVKKNKNEGLIDIGELKLAYATLETQEAISKMVCKHTLEWAYTPKQISDEVSKIYDYYISLEDPSVEGELKDLKKQKLQGLEEQIEKMMFWEELKTKVYTPPEPEPEIKERPEQVALELKALGIIDYPYKLTTANDPILKVVAVDPVENDIHAPTPDPVETPTETPIETAVEEQVKAPERLMPDTNHVYHFHPIAFINHMKLMFAKGPTGECFCNKDFTVEDLKKIVYHVRYNTFDKTSKKSMHHHHGDRIFYDGEVPKSDQTYTNFAEVLNTSFNKYGIKTCIQKIHFLANMYIETQYFTKLEEGENKWMDKYKPYIGRGFMHLTHDYHYKEYSEITGNTDIFSGTNYKKVASDMNIAADTAAWYWKKNNLNKHADKDDIRATCKVINPALLEYTKGRRVAWIKLKEAFGGYPYNCLTDASKHEAPVYEEGVLEEMRKWADQHVQYTMETSTPLRTKFDESALGKLDCSEFVCRYLHKLGITDTVKHIATDGMITQEKFRTSVGNNNIDFLTGSDSEDYTPQAGDIFVWSRAPGDGHTGVVHSVDGDKITILEAIGKNGSSDEPYHINEGGYEGMHCSRTSYYRKDKKALAKHGGWKGYFRPKNYTKQL
;
A
#
# COMPACT_ATOMS: atom_id res chain seq x y z
N MET A 1 12.29 -20.69 -8.29
CA MET A 1 11.86 -21.23 -6.99
C MET A 1 10.43 -21.71 -7.14
N VAL A 2 10.14 -22.94 -6.72
CA VAL A 2 8.77 -23.48 -6.74
C VAL A 2 8.03 -22.93 -5.53
N PHE A 3 6.94 -22.21 -5.77
CA PHE A 3 6.10 -21.62 -4.73
C PHE A 3 5.35 -22.75 -3.99
N SER A 4 5.52 -22.88 -2.68
CA SER A 4 4.80 -23.88 -1.87
C SER A 4 3.65 -23.20 -1.14
N ALA A 5 2.43 -23.70 -1.31
CA ALA A 5 1.24 -23.21 -0.60
C ALA A 5 1.30 -23.44 0.93
N TYR A 6 2.33 -24.14 1.42
CA TYR A 6 2.53 -24.45 2.84
C TYR A 6 3.51 -23.49 3.55
N ASN A 7 4.10 -22.52 2.85
CA ASN A 7 5.09 -21.61 3.41
C ASN A 7 4.49 -20.24 3.71
N TRP A 8 3.65 -20.17 4.75
CA TRP A 8 2.82 -19.01 5.13
C TRP A 8 3.59 -17.68 5.23
N ASP A 9 4.85 -17.73 5.67
CA ASP A 9 5.75 -16.58 5.78
C ASP A 9 6.02 -15.90 4.43
N GLN A 10 6.08 -16.68 3.33
CA GLN A 10 6.22 -16.17 1.97
C GLN A 10 5.00 -15.38 1.49
N PHE A 11 3.86 -15.53 2.19
CA PHE A 11 2.60 -14.83 1.94
C PHE A 11 2.39 -13.72 3.01
N GLY A 12 3.45 -13.31 3.72
CA GLY A 12 3.35 -12.28 4.76
C GLY A 12 2.49 -12.67 5.97
N PHE A 13 2.07 -13.93 6.08
CA PHE A 13 1.42 -14.48 7.26
C PHE A 13 2.46 -14.97 8.25
N LYS A 14 2.18 -14.82 9.55
CA LYS A 14 3.08 -15.31 10.61
C LYS A 14 2.45 -16.49 11.30
N THR A 15 3.16 -17.61 11.32
CA THR A 15 2.75 -18.82 12.03
C THR A 15 3.09 -18.72 13.52
N PHE A 16 2.16 -19.14 14.35
CA PHE A 16 2.31 -19.25 15.79
C PHE A 16 1.96 -20.67 16.21
N ASP A 17 2.81 -21.27 17.03
CA ASP A 17 2.43 -22.49 17.74
C ASP A 17 1.48 -22.10 18.87
N ALA A 18 0.28 -22.66 18.84
CA ALA A 18 -0.73 -22.37 19.84
C ALA A 18 -0.66 -23.36 21.00
N GLY A 19 -0.03 -24.52 20.82
CA GLY A 19 -0.03 -25.62 21.77
C GLY A 19 -1.02 -26.73 21.39
N SER A 20 -1.18 -27.66 22.32
CA SER A 20 -2.06 -28.83 22.17
C SER A 20 -3.26 -28.79 23.12
N GLU A 21 -3.47 -27.68 23.83
CA GLU A 21 -4.61 -27.49 24.71
C GLU A 21 -5.86 -27.17 23.90
N TYR A 22 -7.02 -27.67 24.36
CA TYR A 22 -8.31 -27.31 23.79
C TYR A 22 -8.79 -25.95 24.30
N ILE A 23 -8.49 -25.63 25.57
CA ILE A 23 -8.78 -24.37 26.25
C ILE A 23 -7.49 -23.73 26.69
N TYR A 24 -7.19 -22.55 26.14
CA TYR A 24 -5.96 -21.82 26.47
C TYR A 24 -6.04 -21.15 27.85
N ASP A 25 -5.04 -21.45 28.69
CA ASP A 25 -4.81 -20.74 29.94
C ASP A 25 -4.36 -19.30 29.67
N ILE A 26 -5.00 -18.32 30.34
CA ILE A 26 -4.69 -16.88 30.22
C ILE A 26 -4.36 -16.34 31.60
N GLN A 27 -3.20 -15.69 31.74
CA GLN A 27 -2.77 -15.09 33.00
C GLN A 27 -3.85 -14.17 33.57
N GLY A 28 -4.22 -14.39 34.84
CA GLY A 28 -5.24 -13.61 35.54
C GLY A 28 -6.67 -14.09 35.32
N LEU A 29 -6.91 -15.05 34.43
CA LEU A 29 -8.21 -15.71 34.25
C LEU A 29 -8.21 -17.07 34.94
N HIS A 30 -9.28 -17.39 35.67
CA HIS A 30 -9.48 -18.69 36.35
C HIS A 30 -8.30 -19.15 37.24
N TYR A 31 -7.63 -18.23 37.95
CA TYR A 31 -6.38 -18.44 38.71
C TYR A 31 -5.16 -18.91 37.90
N SER A 32 -5.21 -18.84 36.57
CA SER A 32 -4.01 -19.12 35.79
C SER A 32 -2.95 -18.06 36.07
N VAL A 33 -1.76 -18.52 36.47
CA VAL A 33 -0.62 -17.67 36.81
C VAL A 33 0.20 -17.25 35.59
N ARG A 34 -0.06 -17.85 34.42
CA ARG A 34 0.65 -17.58 33.17
C ARG A 34 -0.24 -17.89 31.97
N THR A 35 -0.10 -17.12 30.91
CA THR A 35 -0.54 -17.55 29.57
C THR A 35 0.59 -18.39 28.99
N ASP A 36 0.36 -19.61 28.51
CA ASP A 36 1.46 -20.42 27.93
C ASP A 36 1.55 -20.22 26.42
N SER A 37 0.40 -20.30 25.73
CA SER A 37 0.29 -20.12 24.29
C SER A 37 0.91 -18.80 23.80
N VAL A 38 1.89 -18.92 22.91
CA VAL A 38 2.55 -17.78 22.26
C VAL A 38 1.57 -17.05 21.34
N PHE A 39 0.66 -17.79 20.70
CA PHE A 39 -0.42 -17.24 19.91
C PHE A 39 -1.31 -16.32 20.78
N THR A 40 -1.83 -16.82 21.90
CA THR A 40 -2.72 -16.06 22.78
C THR A 40 -2.04 -14.84 23.39
N LYS A 41 -0.79 -14.95 23.86
CA LYS A 41 0.02 -13.80 24.31
C LYS A 41 0.13 -12.74 23.23
N THR A 42 0.52 -13.14 22.02
CA THR A 42 0.73 -12.20 20.92
C THR A 42 -0.58 -11.52 20.53
N LEU A 43 -1.69 -12.27 20.49
CA LEU A 43 -3.01 -11.72 20.18
C LEU A 43 -3.44 -10.67 21.21
N TRP A 44 -3.27 -10.97 22.51
CA TRP A 44 -3.59 -10.03 23.59
C TRP A 44 -2.73 -8.77 23.53
N ASP A 45 -1.42 -8.91 23.33
CA ASP A 45 -0.50 -7.78 23.19
C ASP A 45 -0.86 -6.86 22.00
N LYS A 46 -1.45 -7.41 20.94
CA LYS A 46 -1.91 -6.62 19.78
C LYS A 46 -3.21 -5.88 20.03
N LEU A 47 -4.05 -6.40 20.92
CA LEU A 47 -5.32 -5.79 21.30
C LEU A 47 -5.18 -4.72 22.40
N ASP A 48 -4.13 -4.80 23.23
CA ASP A 48 -3.74 -3.76 24.22
C ASP A 48 -3.04 -2.56 23.54
N VAL A 49 -3.81 -1.78 22.79
CA VAL A 49 -3.30 -0.66 21.97
C VAL A 49 -3.06 0.62 22.77
N LYS A 50 -3.75 0.82 23.90
CA LYS A 50 -3.58 2.02 24.74
C LYS A 50 -2.49 1.83 25.78
N LYS A 51 -2.10 0.58 26.09
CA LYS A 51 -1.09 0.27 27.12
C LYS A 51 -1.39 1.01 28.42
N ASN A 52 -2.65 0.93 28.85
CA ASN A 52 -3.14 1.71 29.97
C ASN A 52 -2.27 1.51 31.21
N LYS A 53 -2.10 2.57 32.02
CA LYS A 53 -1.35 2.50 33.30
C LYS A 53 -2.00 1.61 34.36
N ASN A 54 -3.19 1.07 34.10
CA ASN A 54 -3.88 0.12 34.95
C ASN A 54 -3.71 -1.30 34.37
N GLU A 55 -2.68 -1.99 34.86
CA GLU A 55 -2.57 -3.45 35.03
C GLU A 55 -3.43 -4.36 34.12
N GLY A 56 -3.10 -4.46 32.83
CA GLY A 56 -3.40 -5.65 32.00
C GLY A 56 -4.86 -5.91 31.62
N LEU A 57 -5.74 -4.90 31.66
CA LEU A 57 -7.17 -5.07 31.38
C LEU A 57 -7.58 -4.41 30.05
N ILE A 58 -8.01 -5.22 29.07
CA ILE A 58 -8.50 -4.77 27.76
C ILE A 58 -10.00 -4.46 27.87
N ASP A 59 -10.37 -3.18 27.87
CA ASP A 59 -11.77 -2.76 27.91
C ASP A 59 -12.43 -2.70 26.52
N ILE A 60 -13.76 -2.58 26.47
CA ILE A 60 -14.52 -2.55 25.20
C ILE A 60 -14.16 -1.34 24.32
N GLY A 61 -13.74 -0.21 24.91
CA GLY A 61 -13.32 0.98 24.17
C GLY A 61 -11.93 0.82 23.57
N GLU A 62 -11.04 0.13 24.25
CA GLU A 62 -9.72 -0.29 23.76
C GLU A 62 -9.85 -1.34 22.66
N LEU A 63 -10.70 -2.35 22.86
CA LEU A 63 -11.01 -3.34 21.84
C LEU A 63 -11.56 -2.68 20.56
N LYS A 64 -12.49 -1.72 20.70
CA LYS A 64 -13.00 -0.94 19.55
C LYS A 64 -11.91 -0.12 18.86
N LEU A 65 -10.97 0.45 19.62
CA LEU A 65 -9.85 1.21 19.07
C LEU A 65 -8.88 0.29 18.31
N ALA A 66 -8.56 -0.88 18.87
CA ALA A 66 -7.76 -1.91 18.23
C ALA A 66 -8.38 -2.34 16.89
N TYR A 67 -9.69 -2.61 16.87
CA TYR A 67 -10.41 -2.93 15.65
C TYR A 67 -10.62 -1.75 14.69
N ALA A 68 -10.41 -0.50 15.11
CA ALA A 68 -10.46 0.66 14.23
C ALA A 68 -9.09 1.04 13.65
N THR A 69 -8.01 0.39 14.12
CA THR A 69 -6.62 0.69 13.74
C THR A 69 -6.15 -0.28 12.67
N LEU A 70 -5.76 0.24 11.50
CA LEU A 70 -5.41 -0.58 10.34
C LEU A 70 -4.21 -1.48 10.62
N GLU A 71 -3.21 -0.97 11.35
CA GLU A 71 -2.01 -1.71 11.73
C GLU A 71 -2.33 -2.91 12.62
N THR A 72 -3.28 -2.76 13.55
CA THR A 72 -3.73 -3.84 14.44
C THR A 72 -4.58 -4.86 13.68
N GLN A 73 -5.49 -4.39 12.82
CA GLN A 73 -6.25 -5.28 11.93
C GLN A 73 -5.33 -6.11 11.04
N GLU A 74 -4.33 -5.49 10.42
CA GLU A 74 -3.37 -6.17 9.55
C GLU A 74 -2.52 -7.17 10.33
N ALA A 75 -2.03 -6.78 11.52
CA ALA A 75 -1.23 -7.67 12.35
C ALA A 75 -1.99 -8.93 12.80
N ILE A 76 -3.24 -8.78 13.27
CA ILE A 76 -4.06 -9.90 13.76
C ILE A 76 -4.53 -10.78 12.60
N SER A 77 -4.99 -10.17 11.51
CA SER A 77 -5.53 -10.90 10.35
C SER A 77 -4.48 -11.74 9.62
N LYS A 78 -3.19 -11.43 9.80
CA LYS A 78 -2.05 -12.18 9.27
C LYS A 78 -1.46 -13.21 10.25
N MET A 79 -2.08 -13.43 11.41
CA MET A 79 -1.67 -14.50 12.33
C MET A 79 -2.26 -15.84 11.87
N VAL A 80 -1.41 -16.86 11.78
CA VAL A 80 -1.78 -18.24 11.45
C VAL A 80 -1.45 -19.09 12.67
N CYS A 81 -2.47 -19.70 13.24
CA CYS A 81 -2.39 -20.51 14.44
C CYS A 81 -2.20 -21.98 14.07
N LYS A 82 -1.12 -22.61 14.52
CA LYS A 82 -0.93 -24.06 14.43
C LYS A 82 -1.42 -24.68 15.74
N HIS A 83 -2.42 -25.54 15.68
CA HIS A 83 -3.04 -26.16 16.85
C HIS A 83 -3.55 -27.57 16.53
N THR A 84 -3.86 -28.36 17.57
CA THR A 84 -4.41 -29.71 17.42
C THR A 84 -5.84 -29.64 16.89
N LEU A 85 -6.13 -30.43 15.84
CA LEU A 85 -7.46 -30.59 15.25
C LEU A 85 -8.51 -30.94 16.31
N GLU A 86 -9.67 -30.29 16.19
CA GLU A 86 -10.80 -30.47 17.09
C GLU A 86 -11.27 -31.92 17.16
N TRP A 87 -11.05 -32.73 16.13
CA TRP A 87 -11.47 -34.15 16.08
C TRP A 87 -10.42 -35.12 16.62
N ALA A 88 -9.26 -34.62 17.04
CA ALA A 88 -8.11 -35.43 17.45
C ALA A 88 -7.86 -35.43 18.97
N TYR A 89 -8.65 -34.67 19.72
CA TYR A 89 -8.61 -34.71 21.19
C TYR A 89 -9.25 -36.00 21.71
N THR A 90 -8.91 -36.39 22.93
CA THR A 90 -9.67 -37.41 23.66
C THR A 90 -10.74 -36.75 24.52
N PRO A 91 -11.91 -37.38 24.72
CA PRO A 91 -12.94 -36.86 25.63
C PRO A 91 -12.39 -36.52 27.00
N LYS A 92 -11.49 -37.37 27.51
CA LYS A 92 -10.81 -37.18 28.79
C LYS A 92 -9.93 -35.93 28.83
N GLN A 93 -9.18 -35.61 27.77
CA GLN A 93 -8.35 -34.39 27.75
C GLN A 93 -9.21 -33.13 27.88
N ILE A 94 -10.30 -33.04 27.12
CA ILE A 94 -11.22 -31.89 27.20
C ILE A 94 -11.90 -31.86 28.57
N SER A 95 -12.33 -33.02 29.08
CA SER A 95 -12.91 -33.16 30.42
C SER A 95 -11.96 -32.68 31.52
N ASP A 96 -10.68 -33.07 31.47
CA ASP A 96 -9.64 -32.65 32.41
C ASP A 96 -9.38 -31.13 32.35
N GLU A 97 -9.42 -30.52 31.15
CA GLU A 97 -9.27 -29.07 30.99
C GLU A 97 -10.50 -28.30 31.50
N VAL A 98 -11.72 -28.73 31.15
CA VAL A 98 -12.99 -28.13 31.64
C VAL A 98 -13.13 -28.30 33.15
N SER A 99 -12.64 -29.41 33.70
CA SER A 99 -12.63 -29.70 35.14
C SER A 99 -11.97 -28.57 35.94
N LYS A 100 -10.88 -27.96 35.42
CA LYS A 100 -10.19 -26.83 36.06
C LYS A 100 -11.09 -25.59 36.16
N ILE A 101 -11.92 -25.33 35.14
CA ILE A 101 -12.87 -24.21 35.13
C ILE A 101 -13.95 -24.43 36.18
N TYR A 102 -14.47 -25.65 36.29
CA TYR A 102 -15.40 -25.99 37.37
C TYR A 102 -14.76 -25.83 38.75
N ASP A 103 -13.51 -26.30 38.95
CA ASP A 103 -12.81 -26.11 40.23
C ASP A 103 -12.67 -24.63 40.60
N TYR A 104 -12.37 -23.78 39.61
CA TYR A 104 -12.33 -22.34 39.80
C TYR A 104 -13.66 -21.80 40.31
N TYR A 105 -14.77 -22.05 39.60
CA TYR A 105 -16.07 -21.51 40.01
C TYR A 105 -16.56 -22.09 41.33
N ILE A 106 -16.34 -23.38 41.60
CA ILE A 106 -16.67 -24.00 42.89
C ILE A 106 -15.91 -23.31 44.03
N SER A 107 -14.64 -22.93 43.81
CA SER A 107 -13.85 -22.23 44.83
C SER A 107 -14.34 -20.81 45.15
N LEU A 108 -15.20 -20.23 44.31
CA LEU A 108 -15.83 -18.92 44.55
C LEU A 108 -17.15 -19.03 45.32
N GLU A 109 -17.72 -20.23 45.41
CA GLU A 109 -19.01 -20.49 46.07
C GLU A 109 -18.85 -20.77 47.58
N ASP A 110 -19.98 -20.78 48.29
CA ASP A 110 -19.98 -21.04 49.73
C ASP A 110 -19.49 -22.49 50.04
N PRO A 111 -18.57 -22.69 51.01
CA PRO A 111 -18.07 -24.02 51.37
C PRO A 111 -19.16 -25.03 51.74
N SER A 112 -20.34 -24.57 52.20
CA SER A 112 -21.46 -25.44 52.56
C SER A 112 -22.08 -26.18 51.36
N VAL A 113 -21.93 -25.66 50.13
CA VAL A 113 -22.45 -26.28 48.90
C VAL A 113 -21.37 -26.99 48.09
N GLU A 114 -20.10 -26.97 48.52
CA GLU A 114 -18.95 -27.53 47.79
C GLU A 114 -19.15 -29.03 47.45
N GLY A 115 -19.74 -29.80 48.37
CA GLY A 115 -20.03 -31.22 48.15
C GLY A 115 -21.03 -31.44 47.00
N GLU A 116 -22.15 -30.72 47.02
CA GLU A 116 -23.19 -30.81 45.98
C GLU A 116 -22.67 -30.36 44.62
N LEU A 117 -21.86 -29.30 44.58
CA LEU A 117 -21.27 -28.80 43.35
C LEU A 117 -20.21 -29.75 42.78
N LYS A 118 -19.43 -30.44 43.61
CA LYS A 118 -18.48 -31.48 43.15
C LYS A 118 -19.21 -32.70 42.58
N ASP A 119 -20.33 -33.10 43.16
CA ASP A 119 -21.16 -34.18 42.61
C ASP A 119 -21.79 -33.77 41.27
N LEU A 120 -22.29 -32.52 41.18
CA LEU A 120 -22.82 -31.98 39.93
C LEU A 120 -21.73 -31.86 38.85
N LYS A 121 -20.53 -31.39 39.21
CA LYS A 121 -19.36 -31.35 38.32
C LYS A 121 -19.08 -32.73 37.75
N LYS A 122 -19.06 -33.77 38.58
CA LYS A 122 -18.82 -35.16 38.13
C LYS A 122 -19.87 -35.61 37.11
N GLN A 123 -21.14 -35.34 37.36
CA GLN A 123 -22.22 -35.65 36.41
C GLN A 123 -22.08 -34.87 35.09
N LYS A 124 -21.73 -33.58 35.16
CA LYS A 124 -21.53 -32.72 33.98
C LYS A 124 -20.34 -33.15 33.14
N LEU A 125 -19.21 -33.50 33.76
CA LEU A 125 -18.03 -34.01 33.06
C LEU A 125 -18.30 -35.36 32.41
N GLN A 126 -19.01 -36.26 33.08
CA GLN A 126 -19.42 -37.54 32.47
C GLN A 126 -20.31 -37.32 31.24
N GLY A 127 -21.32 -36.45 31.34
CA GLY A 127 -22.19 -36.12 30.20
C GLY A 127 -21.43 -35.44 29.06
N LEU A 128 -20.42 -34.63 29.37
CA LEU A 128 -19.53 -34.01 28.38
C LEU A 128 -18.69 -35.06 27.64
N GLU A 129 -18.11 -36.03 28.37
CA GLU A 129 -17.32 -37.11 27.76
C GLU A 129 -18.17 -37.93 26.79
N GLU A 130 -19.40 -38.30 27.17
CA GLU A 130 -20.35 -39.03 26.32
C GLU A 130 -20.76 -38.24 25.06
N GLN A 131 -20.87 -36.91 25.17
CA GLN A 131 -21.17 -36.04 24.03
C GLN A 131 -19.99 -35.93 23.06
N ILE A 132 -18.79 -35.75 23.61
CA ILE A 132 -17.57 -35.51 22.84
C ILE A 132 -17.06 -36.78 22.15
N GLU A 133 -17.27 -37.97 22.73
CA GLU A 133 -16.83 -39.25 22.15
C GLU A 133 -17.23 -39.40 20.68
N LYS A 134 -18.42 -38.91 20.31
CA LYS A 134 -18.94 -38.98 18.93
C LYS A 134 -18.31 -37.97 17.97
N MET A 135 -17.56 -36.99 18.47
CA MET A 135 -16.94 -35.92 17.70
C MET A 135 -15.44 -36.15 17.45
N MET A 136 -14.83 -37.13 18.14
CA MET A 136 -13.40 -37.40 18.12
C MET A 136 -13.06 -38.58 17.19
N PHE A 137 -13.14 -38.35 15.88
CA PHE A 137 -13.01 -39.38 14.86
C PHE A 137 -11.77 -39.24 13.97
N TRP A 138 -10.77 -38.43 14.35
CA TRP A 138 -9.57 -38.21 13.55
C TRP A 138 -8.82 -39.50 13.20
N GLU A 139 -8.67 -40.41 14.17
CA GLU A 139 -7.97 -41.69 13.96
C GLU A 139 -8.67 -42.57 12.91
N GLU A 140 -9.99 -42.49 12.84
CA GLU A 140 -10.77 -43.16 11.79
C GLU A 140 -10.62 -42.43 10.45
N LEU A 141 -10.74 -41.08 10.46
CA LEU A 141 -10.72 -40.24 9.26
C LEU A 141 -9.40 -40.32 8.49
N LYS A 142 -8.26 -40.27 9.19
CA LYS A 142 -6.93 -40.25 8.56
C LYS A 142 -6.61 -41.51 7.75
N THR A 143 -7.35 -42.60 8.00
CA THR A 143 -7.22 -43.88 7.27
C THR A 143 -8.14 -43.97 6.04
N LYS A 144 -9.05 -43.02 5.86
CA LYS A 144 -10.00 -43.01 4.74
C LYS A 144 -9.38 -42.36 3.52
N VAL A 145 -9.54 -43.03 2.37
CA VAL A 145 -9.19 -42.46 1.05
C VAL A 145 -10.40 -41.69 0.53
N TYR A 146 -10.20 -40.45 0.09
CA TYR A 146 -11.25 -39.68 -0.56
C TYR A 146 -11.44 -40.19 -1.99
N THR A 147 -12.56 -40.86 -2.24
CA THR A 147 -13.01 -41.18 -3.60
C THR A 147 -13.96 -40.08 -4.05
N PRO A 148 -13.58 -39.23 -5.03
CA PRO A 148 -14.52 -38.25 -5.57
C PRO A 148 -15.74 -38.99 -6.14
N PRO A 149 -16.97 -38.49 -5.91
CA PRO A 149 -18.15 -39.04 -6.58
C PRO A 149 -17.94 -38.98 -8.10
N GLU A 150 -18.46 -39.98 -8.82
CA GLU A 150 -18.52 -39.90 -10.28
C GLU A 150 -19.22 -38.58 -10.66
N PRO A 151 -18.72 -37.85 -11.66
CA PRO A 151 -19.32 -36.59 -12.06
C PRO A 151 -20.78 -36.86 -12.42
N GLU A 152 -21.70 -36.33 -11.61
CA GLU A 152 -23.11 -36.39 -11.92
C GLU A 152 -23.34 -35.70 -13.27
N PRO A 153 -24.17 -36.26 -14.16
CA PRO A 153 -24.52 -35.59 -15.40
C PRO A 153 -25.09 -34.22 -15.06
N GLU A 154 -24.62 -33.15 -15.72
CA GLU A 154 -25.08 -31.77 -15.47
C GLU A 154 -26.61 -31.69 -15.35
N ILE A 155 -27.11 -31.67 -14.12
CA ILE A 155 -28.48 -31.29 -13.85
C ILE A 155 -28.45 -29.76 -13.88
N LYS A 156 -29.10 -29.18 -14.90
CA LYS A 156 -29.40 -27.73 -14.91
C LYS A 156 -30.31 -27.44 -13.71
N GLU A 157 -29.74 -27.18 -12.55
CA GLU A 157 -30.51 -26.91 -11.34
C GLU A 157 -31.33 -25.63 -11.53
N ARG A 158 -32.62 -25.74 -11.21
CA ARG A 158 -33.56 -24.64 -11.38
C ARG A 158 -33.31 -23.57 -10.31
N PRO A 159 -33.35 -22.28 -10.66
CA PRO A 159 -33.10 -21.16 -9.74
C PRO A 159 -33.91 -21.19 -8.43
N GLU A 160 -35.08 -21.82 -8.44
CA GLU A 160 -35.96 -21.97 -7.27
C GLU A 160 -35.36 -22.88 -6.18
N GLN A 161 -34.54 -23.87 -6.56
CA GLN A 161 -33.94 -24.83 -5.64
C GLN A 161 -32.76 -24.21 -4.88
N VAL A 162 -31.91 -23.47 -5.60
CA VAL A 162 -30.83 -22.64 -5.03
C VAL A 162 -31.36 -21.58 -4.07
N ALA A 163 -32.49 -20.94 -4.42
CA ALA A 163 -33.14 -19.97 -3.54
C ALA A 163 -33.70 -20.61 -2.25
N LEU A 164 -34.15 -21.86 -2.31
CA LEU A 164 -34.64 -22.60 -1.15
C LEU A 164 -33.50 -22.98 -0.18
N GLU A 165 -32.33 -23.33 -0.72
CA GLU A 165 -31.15 -23.68 0.06
C GLU A 165 -30.50 -22.47 0.73
N LEU A 166 -30.38 -21.35 0.02
CA LEU A 166 -29.88 -20.09 0.59
C LEU A 166 -30.79 -19.58 1.71
N LYS A 167 -32.10 -19.83 1.61
CA LYS A 167 -33.07 -19.58 2.69
C LYS A 167 -32.87 -20.53 3.88
N ALA A 168 -32.64 -21.81 3.64
CA ALA A 168 -32.36 -22.78 4.72
C ALA A 168 -31.07 -22.43 5.49
N LEU A 169 -30.13 -21.75 4.83
CA LEU A 169 -28.90 -21.21 5.41
C LEU A 169 -29.08 -19.81 6.06
N GLY A 170 -30.28 -19.24 6.04
CA GLY A 170 -30.58 -17.94 6.66
C GLY A 170 -30.00 -16.72 5.95
N ILE A 171 -29.59 -16.87 4.68
CA ILE A 171 -28.91 -15.82 3.90
C ILE A 171 -29.91 -14.79 3.34
N ILE A 172 -31.18 -15.18 3.18
CA ILE A 172 -32.28 -14.34 2.67
C ILE A 172 -33.58 -14.62 3.44
N ASP A 173 -34.40 -13.60 3.69
CA ASP A 173 -35.67 -13.69 4.41
C ASP A 173 -36.84 -13.08 3.61
N TYR A 174 -38.07 -13.60 3.75
CA TYR A 174 -39.22 -13.29 2.87
C TYR A 174 -40.11 -12.13 3.43
N PRO A 175 -40.71 -11.24 2.59
CA PRO A 175 -41.08 -11.46 1.20
C PRO A 175 -40.37 -10.61 0.15
N TYR A 176 -39.44 -11.24 -0.56
CA TYR A 176 -38.89 -10.72 -1.81
C TYR A 176 -39.63 -11.38 -2.99
N LYS A 177 -40.53 -10.65 -3.65
CA LYS A 177 -41.20 -11.15 -4.85
C LYS A 177 -40.21 -11.16 -6.01
N LEU A 178 -39.88 -12.34 -6.54
CA LEU A 178 -39.23 -12.52 -7.83
C LEU A 178 -40.10 -11.91 -8.93
N THR A 179 -39.75 -10.71 -9.39
CA THR A 179 -40.35 -10.12 -10.58
C THR A 179 -39.28 -9.82 -11.61
N THR A 180 -39.22 -10.72 -12.60
CA THR A 180 -38.51 -10.64 -13.89
C THR A 180 -37.02 -10.98 -13.90
N ALA A 181 -36.58 -11.54 -15.04
CA ALA A 181 -35.29 -12.19 -15.32
C ALA A 181 -34.04 -11.30 -15.26
N ASN A 182 -34.11 -10.15 -14.57
CA ASN A 182 -33.04 -9.15 -14.48
C ASN A 182 -32.55 -8.93 -13.03
N ASP A 183 -32.73 -9.91 -12.15
CA ASP A 183 -32.21 -9.84 -10.77
C ASP A 183 -30.66 -10.04 -10.75
N PRO A 184 -29.86 -9.13 -10.16
CA PRO A 184 -28.40 -9.14 -10.25
C PRO A 184 -27.69 -10.35 -9.63
N ILE A 185 -28.36 -11.15 -8.80
CA ILE A 185 -27.74 -12.28 -8.10
C ILE A 185 -27.44 -13.46 -9.05
N LEU A 186 -28.10 -13.54 -10.22
CA LEU A 186 -28.07 -14.72 -11.10
C LEU A 186 -27.20 -14.61 -12.37
N LYS A 187 -26.48 -13.51 -12.62
CA LYS A 187 -25.58 -13.45 -13.80
C LYS A 187 -24.17 -13.95 -13.50
N VAL A 188 -24.03 -15.28 -13.46
CA VAL A 188 -22.83 -15.95 -13.96
C VAL A 188 -22.89 -15.83 -15.48
N VAL A 189 -22.00 -15.02 -16.07
CA VAL A 189 -22.01 -14.71 -17.50
C VAL A 189 -21.75 -15.99 -18.30
N ALA A 190 -22.77 -16.42 -19.05
CA ALA A 190 -22.60 -17.35 -20.16
C ALA A 190 -21.77 -16.66 -21.24
N VAL A 191 -20.78 -17.39 -21.79
CA VAL A 191 -20.04 -16.97 -22.98
C VAL A 191 -20.96 -17.24 -24.17
N ASP A 192 -21.60 -16.20 -24.69
CA ASP A 192 -22.34 -16.32 -25.95
C ASP A 192 -21.37 -16.23 -27.15
N PRO A 193 -21.52 -17.10 -28.16
CA PRO A 193 -20.60 -17.22 -29.28
C PRO A 193 -20.83 -16.10 -30.31
N VAL A 194 -19.74 -15.69 -30.95
CA VAL A 194 -19.73 -14.75 -32.07
C VAL A 194 -20.50 -15.36 -33.25
N GLU A 195 -21.61 -14.73 -33.65
CA GLU A 195 -22.31 -15.00 -34.91
C GLU A 195 -21.43 -14.58 -36.10
N ASN A 196 -21.20 -15.50 -37.04
CA ASN A 196 -20.96 -15.17 -38.43
C ASN A 196 -22.09 -15.78 -39.26
N ASP A 197 -22.90 -14.89 -39.79
CA ASP A 197 -24.00 -15.08 -40.71
C ASP A 197 -23.47 -15.42 -42.11
N ILE A 198 -23.78 -16.60 -42.67
CA ILE A 198 -23.89 -16.78 -44.13
C ILE A 198 -24.91 -17.87 -44.49
N HIS A 199 -25.87 -17.47 -45.32
CA HIS A 199 -26.80 -18.27 -46.10
C HIS A 199 -26.16 -19.35 -47.01
N ALA A 200 -26.90 -20.46 -47.15
CA ALA A 200 -27.08 -21.32 -48.35
C ALA A 200 -26.17 -22.57 -48.51
N PRO A 201 -26.50 -23.51 -49.43
CA PRO A 201 -27.06 -24.83 -49.10
C PRO A 201 -26.10 -26.01 -49.42
N THR A 202 -26.51 -27.21 -49.03
CA THR A 202 -25.84 -28.51 -49.23
C THR A 202 -25.41 -28.84 -50.66
N PRO A 203 -24.26 -29.52 -50.80
CA PRO A 203 -24.10 -30.58 -51.81
C PRO A 203 -23.57 -31.90 -51.23
N ASP A 204 -24.13 -33.03 -51.69
CA ASP A 204 -23.55 -34.38 -51.55
C ASP A 204 -22.35 -34.57 -52.52
N PRO A 205 -21.75 -35.77 -52.58
CA PRO A 205 -20.43 -36.10 -52.06
C PRO A 205 -19.36 -36.14 -53.17
N VAL A 206 -18.10 -35.81 -52.87
CA VAL A 206 -16.99 -36.13 -53.78
C VAL A 206 -15.82 -36.68 -53.00
N GLU A 207 -15.38 -37.84 -53.47
CA GLU A 207 -14.31 -38.67 -52.96
C GLU A 207 -12.96 -37.93 -52.87
N THR A 208 -12.25 -38.34 -51.83
CA THR A 208 -10.90 -38.02 -51.40
C THR A 208 -9.85 -37.97 -52.51
N PRO A 209 -8.92 -37.01 -52.40
CA PRO A 209 -7.51 -37.32 -52.59
C PRO A 209 -6.74 -37.18 -51.27
N THR A 210 -5.84 -38.13 -51.09
CA THR A 210 -4.88 -38.33 -50.02
C THR A 210 -4.06 -37.08 -49.67
N GLU A 211 -4.16 -36.64 -48.41
CA GLU A 211 -3.11 -35.86 -47.73
C GLU A 211 -2.64 -36.63 -46.49
N THR A 212 -1.33 -36.73 -46.39
CA THR A 212 -0.54 -37.34 -45.31
C THR A 212 -0.97 -36.85 -43.92
N PRO A 213 -1.11 -37.73 -42.90
CA PRO A 213 -1.42 -37.31 -41.54
C PRO A 213 -0.24 -36.53 -40.95
N ILE A 214 -0.47 -35.27 -40.61
CA ILE A 214 0.34 -34.58 -39.61
C ILE A 214 -0.07 -35.19 -38.28
N GLU A 215 0.88 -35.86 -37.60
CA GLU A 215 0.68 -36.36 -36.23
C GLU A 215 0.41 -35.17 -35.29
N THR A 216 -0.85 -35.00 -34.91
CA THR A 216 -1.22 -34.17 -33.75
C THR A 216 -0.83 -34.93 -32.49
N ALA A 217 0.13 -34.38 -31.75
CA ALA A 217 0.51 -34.90 -30.44
C ALA A 217 -0.72 -34.90 -29.52
N VAL A 218 -1.09 -36.09 -29.04
CA VAL A 218 -2.08 -36.26 -27.98
C VAL A 218 -1.46 -35.70 -26.70
N GLU A 219 -1.96 -34.56 -26.20
CA GLU A 219 -1.63 -34.11 -24.86
C GLU A 219 -2.13 -35.17 -23.86
N GLU A 220 -1.20 -35.86 -23.20
CA GLU A 220 -1.51 -36.69 -22.03
C GLU A 220 -2.25 -35.83 -20.99
N GLN A 221 -3.51 -36.18 -20.71
CA GLN A 221 -4.20 -35.65 -19.55
C GLN A 221 -3.44 -36.07 -18.29
N VAL A 222 -2.67 -35.15 -17.72
CA VAL A 222 -1.98 -35.35 -16.44
C VAL A 222 -3.03 -35.62 -15.36
N LYS A 223 -3.05 -36.85 -14.84
CA LYS A 223 -3.95 -37.27 -13.75
C LYS A 223 -3.72 -36.36 -12.54
N ALA A 224 -4.79 -35.72 -12.06
CA ALA A 224 -4.70 -34.86 -10.87
C ALA A 224 -4.12 -35.65 -9.69
N PRO A 225 -3.25 -35.03 -8.87
CA PRO A 225 -2.65 -35.70 -7.73
C PRO A 225 -3.72 -36.18 -6.75
N GLU A 226 -3.47 -37.33 -6.15
CA GLU A 226 -4.34 -37.95 -5.16
C GLU A 226 -4.49 -37.03 -3.93
N ARG A 227 -5.73 -36.75 -3.51
CA ARG A 227 -6.00 -35.92 -2.32
C ARG A 227 -6.00 -36.81 -1.09
N LEU A 228 -4.94 -36.72 -0.29
CA LEU A 228 -4.81 -37.42 0.98
C LEU A 228 -5.12 -36.48 2.14
N MET A 229 -5.72 -37.03 3.20
CA MET A 229 -5.82 -36.32 4.49
C MET A 229 -4.42 -36.07 5.07
N PRO A 230 -4.23 -35.01 5.88
CA PRO A 230 -2.96 -34.77 6.56
C PRO A 230 -2.50 -35.99 7.37
N ASP A 231 -1.20 -36.25 7.40
CA ASP A 231 -0.57 -37.31 8.21
C ASP A 231 -0.40 -36.93 9.69
N THR A 232 -0.70 -35.67 10.03
CA THR A 232 -0.62 -35.09 11.36
C THR A 232 -1.97 -34.56 11.83
N ASN A 233 -2.20 -34.62 13.15
CA ASN A 233 -3.37 -34.03 13.79
C ASN A 233 -3.21 -32.52 14.08
N HIS A 234 -2.11 -31.88 13.67
CA HIS A 234 -1.91 -30.44 13.84
C HIS A 234 -2.21 -29.69 12.54
N VAL A 235 -3.08 -28.69 12.60
CA VAL A 235 -3.47 -27.89 11.43
C VAL A 235 -3.22 -26.41 11.63
N TYR A 236 -3.11 -25.71 10.50
CA TYR A 236 -3.00 -24.26 10.45
C TYR A 236 -4.39 -23.64 10.28
N HIS A 237 -4.82 -22.86 11.26
CA HIS A 237 -5.97 -21.98 11.19
C HIS A 237 -5.55 -20.55 10.91
N PHE A 238 -6.26 -19.88 10.02
CA PHE A 238 -5.96 -18.53 9.56
C PHE A 238 -7.27 -17.76 9.38
N HIS A 239 -7.19 -16.44 9.36
CA HIS A 239 -8.36 -15.61 9.10
C HIS A 239 -8.81 -15.75 7.64
N PRO A 240 -9.97 -16.35 7.33
CA PRO A 240 -10.31 -16.77 5.97
C PRO A 240 -10.44 -15.59 5.00
N ILE A 241 -11.05 -14.47 5.43
CA ILE A 241 -11.18 -13.26 4.58
C ILE A 241 -9.81 -12.62 4.31
N ALA A 242 -8.89 -12.64 5.29
CA ALA A 242 -7.57 -12.03 5.15
C ALA A 242 -6.70 -12.87 4.22
N PHE A 243 -6.75 -14.19 4.37
CA PHE A 243 -6.15 -15.13 3.44
C PHE A 243 -6.73 -14.98 2.03
N ILE A 244 -8.04 -14.94 1.87
CA ILE A 244 -8.67 -14.73 0.55
C ILE A 244 -8.23 -13.38 -0.05
N ASN A 245 -8.23 -12.29 0.73
CA ASN A 245 -7.77 -10.98 0.26
C ASN A 245 -6.29 -11.02 -0.13
N HIS A 246 -5.45 -11.71 0.63
CA HIS A 246 -4.03 -11.86 0.33
C HIS A 246 -3.78 -12.74 -0.91
N MET A 247 -4.48 -13.87 -1.03
CA MET A 247 -4.42 -14.75 -2.19
C MET A 247 -4.97 -14.06 -3.45
N LYS A 248 -5.96 -13.17 -3.31
CA LYS A 248 -6.38 -12.27 -4.40
C LYS A 248 -5.26 -11.33 -4.85
N LEU A 249 -4.39 -10.87 -3.94
CA LEU A 249 -3.22 -10.07 -4.33
C LEU A 249 -2.16 -10.91 -5.09
N MET A 250 -2.08 -12.22 -4.81
CA MET A 250 -1.01 -13.08 -5.32
C MET A 250 -1.37 -13.90 -6.57
N PHE A 251 -2.60 -14.38 -6.67
CA PHE A 251 -3.04 -15.30 -7.73
C PHE A 251 -4.05 -14.71 -8.68
N ALA A 252 -4.59 -13.53 -8.37
CA ALA A 252 -5.60 -12.99 -9.23
C ALA A 252 -4.97 -12.33 -10.46
N LYS A 253 -5.34 -12.88 -11.61
CA LYS A 253 -5.72 -12.04 -12.75
C LYS A 253 -6.96 -11.19 -12.38
N GLY A 254 -6.83 -10.31 -11.38
CA GLY A 254 -7.74 -9.20 -11.02
C GLY A 254 -8.17 -9.09 -9.52
N PRO A 255 -8.24 -7.92 -8.86
CA PRO A 255 -7.77 -6.58 -9.23
C PRO A 255 -6.62 -6.14 -8.30
N THR A 256 -5.42 -5.95 -8.86
CA THR A 256 -4.68 -4.73 -8.51
C THR A 256 -5.62 -3.55 -8.77
N GLY A 257 -5.32 -2.33 -8.30
CA GLY A 257 -5.86 -1.17 -9.02
C GLY A 257 -5.79 -1.44 -10.51
N GLU A 258 -6.92 -1.33 -11.20
CA GLU A 258 -6.92 -1.67 -12.62
C GLU A 258 -5.82 -0.84 -13.27
N CYS A 259 -4.84 -1.51 -13.87
CA CYS A 259 -3.80 -0.80 -14.56
C CYS A 259 -4.46 -0.19 -15.80
N PHE A 260 -4.66 1.13 -15.79
CA PHE A 260 -5.22 1.88 -16.91
C PHE A 260 -4.23 2.08 -18.08
N CYS A 261 -3.08 1.40 -18.06
CA CYS A 261 -2.16 1.37 -19.19
C CYS A 261 -2.88 0.82 -20.42
N ASN A 262 -2.96 1.63 -21.48
CA ASN A 262 -3.63 1.29 -22.74
C ASN A 262 -5.11 0.88 -22.57
N LYS A 263 -5.73 1.21 -21.43
CA LYS A 263 -7.13 0.90 -21.13
C LYS A 263 -7.93 2.19 -20.94
N ASP A 264 -9.08 2.27 -21.57
CA ASP A 264 -10.03 3.36 -21.39
C ASP A 264 -10.65 3.34 -19.98
N PHE A 265 -10.93 4.51 -19.42
CA PHE A 265 -11.66 4.61 -18.16
C PHE A 265 -13.14 4.31 -18.36
N THR A 266 -13.73 3.55 -17.46
CA THR A 266 -15.18 3.46 -17.31
C THR A 266 -15.72 4.64 -16.50
N VAL A 267 -17.05 4.81 -16.53
CA VAL A 267 -17.76 5.79 -15.70
C VAL A 267 -17.47 5.57 -14.22
N GLU A 268 -17.50 4.32 -13.78
CA GLU A 268 -17.26 3.92 -12.39
C GLU A 268 -15.82 4.16 -11.96
N ASP A 269 -14.84 4.02 -12.87
CA ASP A 269 -13.44 4.34 -12.59
C ASP A 269 -13.28 5.83 -12.28
N LEU A 270 -13.83 6.70 -13.12
CA LEU A 270 -13.72 8.14 -12.91
C LEU A 270 -14.47 8.60 -11.66
N LYS A 271 -15.64 8.03 -11.35
CA LYS A 271 -16.34 8.31 -10.08
C LYS A 271 -15.46 7.99 -8.88
N LYS A 272 -14.82 6.81 -8.86
CA LYS A 272 -13.91 6.38 -7.79
C LYS A 272 -12.68 7.28 -7.69
N ILE A 273 -12.05 7.59 -8.83
CA ILE A 273 -10.86 8.43 -8.92
C ILE A 273 -11.16 9.85 -8.40
N VAL A 274 -12.24 10.47 -8.88
CA VAL A 274 -12.65 11.82 -8.48
C VAL A 274 -13.05 11.85 -7.01
N TYR A 275 -13.81 10.86 -6.53
CA TYR A 275 -14.13 10.73 -5.11
C TYR A 275 -12.86 10.66 -4.26
N HIS A 276 -11.93 9.77 -4.58
CA HIS A 276 -10.71 9.54 -3.80
C HIS A 276 -9.82 10.78 -3.73
N VAL A 277 -9.53 11.43 -4.87
CA VAL A 277 -8.68 12.62 -4.88
C VAL A 277 -9.34 13.78 -4.12
N ARG A 278 -10.67 13.97 -4.25
CA ARG A 278 -11.39 15.04 -3.54
C ARG A 278 -11.57 14.75 -2.05
N TYR A 279 -11.77 13.50 -1.66
CA TYR A 279 -11.91 13.13 -0.26
C TYR A 279 -10.60 13.33 0.51
N ASN A 280 -9.47 13.09 -0.16
CA ASN A 280 -8.13 13.14 0.42
C ASN A 280 -7.36 14.44 0.14
N THR A 281 -8.03 15.47 -0.37
CA THR A 281 -7.50 16.83 -0.51
C THR A 281 -8.36 17.77 0.30
N PHE A 282 -7.73 18.73 1.00
CA PHE A 282 -8.40 19.52 2.03
C PHE A 282 -8.29 21.02 1.75
N ASP A 283 -9.38 21.72 2.03
CA ASP A 283 -9.43 23.17 1.98
C ASP A 283 -8.62 23.74 3.13
N LYS A 284 -7.71 24.67 2.83
CA LYS A 284 -6.77 25.19 3.84
C LYS A 284 -7.48 25.96 4.96
N THR A 285 -8.59 26.62 4.62
CA THR A 285 -9.34 27.50 5.52
C THR A 285 -10.32 26.72 6.39
N SER A 286 -11.22 25.96 5.76
CA SER A 286 -12.28 25.19 6.42
C SER A 286 -11.83 23.84 6.99
N LYS A 287 -10.65 23.33 6.57
CA LYS A 287 -10.12 22.00 6.90
C LYS A 287 -11.00 20.83 6.47
N LYS A 288 -12.03 21.08 5.66
CA LYS A 288 -12.90 20.04 5.11
C LYS A 288 -12.34 19.52 3.79
N SER A 289 -12.70 18.30 3.42
CA SER A 289 -12.29 17.71 2.14
C SER A 289 -12.92 18.44 0.95
N MET A 290 -12.27 18.42 -0.21
CA MET A 290 -12.86 18.93 -1.45
C MET A 290 -14.16 18.19 -1.78
N HIS A 291 -14.28 16.92 -1.39
CA HIS A 291 -15.52 16.16 -1.58
C HIS A 291 -16.67 16.73 -0.75
N HIS A 292 -16.42 17.23 0.47
CA HIS A 292 -17.46 17.90 1.25
C HIS A 292 -18.06 19.11 0.52
N HIS A 293 -17.24 19.86 -0.19
CA HIS A 293 -17.66 21.08 -0.88
C HIS A 293 -18.35 20.79 -2.22
N HIS A 294 -17.83 19.82 -2.98
CA HIS A 294 -18.23 19.62 -4.38
C HIS A 294 -19.09 18.36 -4.59
N GLY A 295 -18.97 17.35 -3.73
CA GLY A 295 -19.61 16.04 -3.89
C GLY A 295 -19.16 15.37 -5.20
N ASP A 296 -20.13 14.77 -5.90
CA ASP A 296 -19.91 14.10 -7.18
C ASP A 296 -20.05 15.02 -8.40
N ARG A 297 -20.41 16.30 -8.20
CA ARG A 297 -20.63 17.25 -9.30
C ARG A 297 -19.31 17.57 -10.02
N ILE A 298 -19.32 17.59 -11.33
CA ILE A 298 -18.16 17.91 -12.17
C ILE A 298 -18.54 19.02 -13.16
N PHE A 299 -17.61 19.95 -13.41
CA PHE A 299 -17.75 21.04 -14.38
C PHE A 299 -19.06 21.84 -14.29
N TYR A 300 -19.62 21.97 -13.09
CA TYR A 300 -20.92 22.59 -12.85
C TYR A 300 -20.85 24.12 -12.73
N ASP A 301 -19.65 24.65 -12.56
CA ASP A 301 -19.40 26.07 -12.31
C ASP A 301 -18.77 26.68 -13.57
N GLY A 302 -19.64 26.90 -14.58
CA GLY A 302 -19.25 27.40 -15.91
C GLY A 302 -20.37 27.25 -16.95
N GLU A 303 -20.00 27.37 -18.23
CA GLU A 303 -20.93 27.35 -19.37
C GLU A 303 -21.16 25.94 -19.98
N VAL A 304 -20.62 24.88 -19.39
CA VAL A 304 -20.86 23.50 -19.85
C VAL A 304 -22.36 23.16 -19.73
N PRO A 305 -23.02 22.67 -20.79
CA PRO A 305 -24.43 22.26 -20.72
C PRO A 305 -24.68 21.24 -19.61
N LYS A 306 -25.78 21.38 -18.87
CA LYS A 306 -26.10 20.45 -17.75
C LYS A 306 -26.20 18.99 -18.18
N SER A 307 -26.60 18.71 -19.43
CA SER A 307 -26.62 17.36 -20.01
C SER A 307 -25.24 16.73 -20.10
N ASP A 308 -24.21 17.56 -20.21
CA ASP A 308 -22.84 17.15 -20.54
C ASP A 308 -21.98 17.07 -19.27
N GLN A 309 -22.47 17.58 -18.15
CA GLN A 309 -21.85 17.52 -16.81
C GLN A 309 -21.99 16.13 -16.17
N THR A 310 -21.69 15.07 -16.93
CA THR A 310 -21.85 13.67 -16.52
C THR A 310 -20.53 12.91 -16.61
N TYR A 311 -20.37 11.89 -15.75
CA TYR A 311 -19.19 11.02 -15.81
C TYR A 311 -19.12 10.19 -17.09
N THR A 312 -20.26 9.94 -17.77
CA THR A 312 -20.31 9.31 -19.09
C THR A 312 -19.58 10.16 -20.11
N ASN A 313 -20.01 11.41 -20.28
CA ASN A 313 -19.35 12.35 -21.19
C ASN A 313 -17.88 12.58 -20.77
N PHE A 314 -17.61 12.69 -19.47
CA PHE A 314 -16.24 12.88 -18.98
C PHE A 314 -15.30 11.71 -19.34
N ALA A 315 -15.77 10.46 -19.22
CA ALA A 315 -15.01 9.28 -19.64
C ALA A 315 -14.77 9.28 -21.14
N GLU A 316 -15.81 9.50 -21.94
CA GLU A 316 -15.74 9.52 -23.40
C GLU A 316 -14.73 10.54 -23.92
N VAL A 317 -14.77 11.79 -23.44
CA VAL A 317 -13.88 12.85 -23.92
C VAL A 317 -12.42 12.64 -23.50
N LEU A 318 -12.17 12.10 -22.29
CA LEU A 318 -10.81 11.79 -21.83
C LEU A 318 -10.22 10.63 -22.64
N ASN A 319 -10.97 9.53 -22.79
CA ASN A 319 -10.50 8.35 -23.52
C ASN A 319 -10.22 8.69 -24.99
N THR A 320 -11.13 9.40 -25.64
CA THR A 320 -10.96 9.87 -27.03
C THR A 320 -9.69 10.70 -27.18
N SER A 321 -9.48 11.66 -26.28
CA SER A 321 -8.31 12.55 -26.31
C SER A 321 -7.02 11.79 -26.01
N PHE A 322 -7.03 10.89 -25.03
CA PHE A 322 -5.86 10.09 -24.65
C PHE A 322 -5.42 9.17 -25.78
N ASN A 323 -6.37 8.54 -26.47
CA ASN A 323 -6.12 7.70 -27.63
C ASN A 323 -5.58 8.52 -28.81
N LYS A 324 -6.18 9.66 -29.13
CA LYS A 324 -5.72 10.57 -30.20
C LYS A 324 -4.30 11.09 -29.97
N TYR A 325 -3.96 11.44 -28.73
CA TYR A 325 -2.69 12.12 -28.41
C TYR A 325 -1.61 11.22 -27.80
N GLY A 326 -1.90 9.94 -27.55
CA GLY A 326 -0.92 8.96 -27.08
C GLY A 326 -0.60 9.06 -25.58
N ILE A 327 -1.59 9.36 -24.75
CA ILE A 327 -1.48 9.38 -23.28
C ILE A 327 -1.93 8.00 -22.78
N LYS A 328 -1.00 7.05 -22.80
CA LYS A 328 -1.31 5.62 -22.74
C LYS A 328 -1.06 5.01 -21.37
N THR A 329 0.05 5.36 -20.72
CA THR A 329 0.46 4.72 -19.47
C THR A 329 -0.28 5.30 -18.26
N CYS A 330 -0.43 4.52 -17.19
CA CYS A 330 -1.03 5.02 -15.94
C CYS A 330 -0.35 6.30 -15.47
N ILE A 331 0.99 6.35 -15.49
CA ILE A 331 1.71 7.52 -15.00
C ILE A 331 1.45 8.77 -15.84
N GLN A 332 1.37 8.63 -17.17
CA GLN A 332 0.95 9.74 -18.04
C GLN A 332 -0.46 10.24 -17.71
N LYS A 333 -1.42 9.32 -17.52
CA LYS A 333 -2.80 9.66 -17.15
C LYS A 333 -2.89 10.31 -15.78
N ILE A 334 -2.14 9.81 -14.79
CA ILE A 334 -2.06 10.36 -13.44
C ILE A 334 -1.53 11.79 -13.46
N HIS A 335 -0.42 12.05 -14.18
CA HIS A 335 0.13 13.40 -14.27
C HIS A 335 -0.80 14.37 -15.01
N PHE A 336 -1.44 13.89 -16.09
CA PHE A 336 -2.45 14.68 -16.81
C PHE A 336 -3.59 15.08 -15.87
N LEU A 337 -4.19 14.09 -15.17
CA LEU A 337 -5.29 14.30 -14.24
C LEU A 337 -4.88 15.18 -13.04
N ALA A 338 -3.65 15.04 -12.53
CA ALA A 338 -3.16 15.85 -11.41
C ALA A 338 -3.05 17.33 -11.78
N ASN A 339 -2.55 17.63 -12.97
CA ASN A 339 -2.48 19.00 -13.47
C ASN A 339 -3.88 19.55 -13.77
N MET A 340 -4.72 18.76 -14.46
CA MET A 340 -6.10 19.09 -14.74
C MET A 340 -6.89 19.38 -13.46
N TYR A 341 -6.71 18.57 -12.43
CA TYR A 341 -7.38 18.72 -11.14
C TYR A 341 -7.13 20.09 -10.52
N ILE A 342 -5.93 20.65 -10.66
CA ILE A 342 -5.62 21.98 -10.13
C ILE A 342 -6.06 23.09 -11.07
N GLU A 343 -5.86 22.95 -12.39
CA GLU A 343 -6.31 23.98 -13.35
C GLU A 343 -7.82 24.19 -13.24
N THR A 344 -8.59 23.11 -13.28
CA THR A 344 -10.06 23.13 -13.29
C THR A 344 -10.70 23.38 -11.91
N GLN A 345 -9.92 23.81 -10.92
CA GLN A 345 -10.37 23.99 -9.53
C GLN A 345 -11.10 22.76 -9.00
N TYR A 346 -10.41 21.62 -8.99
CA TYR A 346 -10.87 20.33 -8.48
C TYR A 346 -11.93 19.67 -9.36
N PHE A 347 -11.83 19.80 -10.69
CA PHE A 347 -12.81 19.35 -11.70
C PHE A 347 -14.16 20.08 -11.62
N THR A 348 -14.16 21.37 -11.30
CA THR A 348 -15.41 22.15 -11.14
C THR A 348 -15.64 23.20 -12.23
N LYS A 349 -14.57 23.72 -12.85
CA LYS A 349 -14.63 24.81 -13.84
C LYS A 349 -13.79 24.49 -15.08
N LEU A 350 -14.19 25.07 -16.22
CA LEU A 350 -13.44 25.05 -17.48
C LEU A 350 -13.04 26.45 -17.96
N GLU A 351 -13.25 27.48 -17.16
CA GLU A 351 -12.86 28.85 -17.46
C GLU A 351 -12.17 29.44 -16.22
N GLU A 352 -11.06 30.14 -16.43
CA GLU A 352 -10.36 30.81 -15.35
C GLU A 352 -11.23 31.89 -14.69
N GLY A 353 -11.12 32.01 -13.37
CA GLY A 353 -11.77 33.10 -12.64
C GLY A 353 -11.09 34.45 -12.89
N GLU A 354 -11.84 35.54 -12.66
CA GLU A 354 -11.29 36.89 -12.82
C GLU A 354 -10.03 37.10 -11.97
N ASN A 355 -9.00 37.66 -12.59
CA ASN A 355 -7.76 38.00 -11.92
C ASN A 355 -7.14 39.27 -12.53
N LYS A 356 -6.23 39.90 -11.78
CA LYS A 356 -5.62 41.20 -12.14
C LYS A 356 -4.76 41.19 -13.42
N TRP A 357 -4.43 40.02 -13.96
CA TRP A 357 -3.59 39.89 -15.15
C TRP A 357 -4.38 39.61 -16.43
N MET A 358 -5.64 39.20 -16.27
CA MET A 358 -6.51 38.69 -17.32
C MET A 358 -6.70 39.66 -18.49
N ASP A 359 -6.75 40.97 -18.22
CA ASP A 359 -6.95 41.98 -19.27
C ASP A 359 -5.83 41.98 -20.33
N LYS A 360 -4.64 41.45 -20.02
CA LYS A 360 -3.50 41.39 -20.95
C LYS A 360 -3.68 40.37 -22.08
N TYR A 361 -4.54 39.38 -21.87
CA TYR A 361 -4.68 38.25 -22.80
C TYR A 361 -6.15 37.91 -23.11
N LYS A 362 -7.09 38.79 -22.71
CA LYS A 362 -8.46 38.75 -23.23
C LYS A 362 -8.48 38.92 -24.77
N PRO A 363 -9.38 38.22 -25.48
CA PRO A 363 -10.39 37.29 -24.95
C PRO A 363 -9.87 35.87 -24.65
N TYR A 364 -8.63 35.56 -25.02
CA TYR A 364 -7.99 34.23 -24.94
C TYR A 364 -7.43 33.90 -23.55
N ILE A 365 -8.32 33.99 -22.55
CA ILE A 365 -8.07 33.60 -21.16
C ILE A 365 -8.04 32.07 -21.00
N GLY A 366 -7.54 31.57 -19.87
CA GLY A 366 -7.47 30.14 -19.58
C GLY A 366 -8.81 29.43 -19.69
N ARG A 367 -8.92 28.45 -20.61
CA ARG A 367 -10.10 27.56 -20.74
C ARG A 367 -9.76 26.09 -20.98
N GLY A 368 -10.70 25.21 -20.69
CA GLY A 368 -10.61 23.77 -20.92
C GLY A 368 -9.84 23.03 -19.83
N PHE A 369 -9.53 21.74 -20.04
CA PHE A 369 -8.98 20.88 -18.96
C PHE A 369 -7.58 21.28 -18.49
N MET A 370 -6.84 22.05 -19.30
CA MET A 370 -5.51 22.55 -18.93
C MET A 370 -5.42 24.08 -18.96
N HIS A 371 -6.55 24.78 -19.01
CA HIS A 371 -6.62 26.23 -19.13
C HIS A 371 -5.71 26.81 -20.24
N LEU A 372 -5.96 26.39 -21.48
CA LEU A 372 -5.29 26.94 -22.67
C LEU A 372 -5.42 28.46 -22.67
N THR A 373 -4.31 29.18 -22.78
CA THR A 373 -4.23 30.64 -22.59
C THR A 373 -3.41 31.28 -23.71
N HIS A 374 -3.69 32.55 -24.02
CA HIS A 374 -3.09 33.38 -25.07
C HIS A 374 -3.53 33.08 -26.51
N ASP A 375 -3.65 34.15 -27.28
CA ASP A 375 -4.10 34.17 -28.68
C ASP A 375 -3.33 33.19 -29.57
N TYR A 376 -2.00 33.13 -29.42
CA TYR A 376 -1.15 32.28 -30.24
C TYR A 376 -1.43 30.78 -30.04
N HIS A 377 -1.77 30.33 -28.83
CA HIS A 377 -2.12 28.93 -28.59
C HIS A 377 -3.47 28.55 -29.20
N TYR A 378 -4.47 29.43 -29.07
CA TYR A 378 -5.77 29.24 -29.68
C TYR A 378 -5.66 29.20 -31.21
N LYS A 379 -4.89 30.14 -31.79
CA LYS A 379 -4.61 30.20 -33.22
C LYS A 379 -3.93 28.94 -33.72
N GLU A 380 -2.86 28.52 -33.06
CA GLU A 380 -2.08 27.36 -33.45
C GLU A 380 -2.90 26.07 -33.43
N TYR A 381 -3.75 25.86 -32.40
CA TYR A 381 -4.66 24.72 -32.37
C TYR A 381 -5.67 24.77 -33.52
N SER A 382 -6.23 25.96 -33.82
CA SER A 382 -7.19 26.16 -34.92
C SER A 382 -6.62 25.92 -36.31
N GLU A 383 -5.33 26.18 -36.53
CA GLU A 383 -4.69 26.04 -37.85
C GLU A 383 -4.34 24.58 -38.21
N ILE A 384 -4.43 23.65 -37.25
CA ILE A 384 -4.20 22.23 -37.48
C ILE A 384 -5.38 21.63 -38.24
N THR A 385 -5.11 21.02 -39.38
CA THR A 385 -6.14 20.37 -40.21
C THR A 385 -6.93 19.34 -39.42
N GLY A 386 -8.26 19.46 -39.43
CA GLY A 386 -9.18 18.57 -38.72
C GLY A 386 -9.53 18.99 -37.30
N ASN A 387 -8.87 20.02 -36.74
CA ASN A 387 -9.28 20.60 -35.47
C ASN A 387 -10.42 21.61 -35.65
N THR A 388 -11.28 21.72 -34.63
CA THR A 388 -12.31 22.76 -34.56
C THR A 388 -11.65 24.13 -34.44
N ASP A 389 -12.09 25.09 -35.24
CA ASP A 389 -11.65 26.48 -35.07
C ASP A 389 -12.17 27.05 -33.74
N ILE A 390 -11.23 27.37 -32.84
CA ILE A 390 -11.44 28.01 -31.53
C ILE A 390 -10.90 29.45 -31.49
N PHE A 391 -10.32 29.97 -32.57
CA PHE A 391 -9.64 31.27 -32.61
C PHE A 391 -10.55 32.38 -33.14
N SER A 392 -11.30 32.11 -34.22
CA SER A 392 -12.05 33.16 -34.93
C SER A 392 -13.28 33.64 -34.15
N GLY A 393 -13.55 34.94 -34.21
CA GLY A 393 -14.75 35.54 -33.64
C GLY A 393 -14.90 35.23 -32.15
N THR A 394 -16.03 34.60 -31.79
CA THR A 394 -16.33 34.16 -30.41
C THR A 394 -16.07 32.68 -30.16
N ASN A 395 -15.40 31.98 -31.08
CA ASN A 395 -15.20 30.53 -30.98
C ASN A 395 -14.34 30.12 -29.77
N TYR A 396 -13.54 31.02 -29.19
CA TYR A 396 -12.74 30.75 -28.00
C TYR A 396 -13.59 30.29 -26.80
N LYS A 397 -14.87 30.69 -26.74
CA LYS A 397 -15.81 30.27 -25.70
C LYS A 397 -16.10 28.77 -25.72
N LYS A 398 -16.01 28.15 -26.90
CA LYS A 398 -16.24 26.70 -27.07
C LYS A 398 -15.32 25.85 -26.22
N VAL A 399 -14.11 26.34 -25.91
CA VAL A 399 -13.14 25.64 -25.04
C VAL A 399 -13.62 25.53 -23.59
N ALA A 400 -14.53 26.41 -23.15
CA ALA A 400 -15.14 26.37 -21.81
C ALA A 400 -16.55 25.75 -21.79
N SER A 401 -17.22 25.62 -22.94
CA SER A 401 -18.60 25.13 -23.02
C SER A 401 -18.74 23.74 -23.64
N ASP A 402 -17.73 23.24 -24.37
CA ASP A 402 -17.74 21.92 -25.00
C ASP A 402 -16.61 21.05 -24.43
N MET A 403 -16.98 19.98 -23.71
CA MET A 403 -16.02 19.09 -23.07
C MET A 403 -15.15 18.31 -24.05
N ASN A 404 -15.60 18.08 -25.30
CA ASN A 404 -14.76 17.46 -26.33
C ASN A 404 -13.61 18.40 -26.70
N ILE A 405 -13.92 19.67 -26.95
CA ILE A 405 -12.92 20.69 -27.28
C ILE A 405 -12.00 20.96 -26.07
N ALA A 406 -12.56 20.99 -24.86
CA ALA A 406 -11.79 21.16 -23.62
C ALA A 406 -10.76 20.04 -23.40
N ALA A 407 -11.14 18.78 -23.68
CA ALA A 407 -10.26 17.63 -23.55
C ALA A 407 -9.22 17.57 -24.68
N ASP A 408 -9.65 17.83 -25.93
CA ASP A 408 -8.79 17.75 -27.10
C ASP A 408 -7.69 18.81 -27.07
N THR A 409 -8.04 20.07 -26.74
CA THR A 409 -7.07 21.16 -26.59
C THR A 409 -6.05 20.88 -25.48
N ALA A 410 -6.47 20.29 -24.36
CA ALA A 410 -5.58 19.92 -23.26
C ALA A 410 -4.60 18.80 -23.66
N ALA A 411 -5.11 17.74 -24.30
CA ALA A 411 -4.29 16.62 -24.75
C ALA A 411 -3.38 16.99 -25.94
N TRP A 412 -3.83 17.90 -26.82
CA TRP A 412 -3.00 18.53 -27.83
C TRP A 412 -1.84 19.29 -27.22
N TYR A 413 -2.13 20.19 -26.27
CA TYR A 413 -1.10 20.98 -25.59
C TYR A 413 -0.08 20.06 -24.88
N TRP A 414 -0.59 18.98 -24.26
CA TRP A 414 0.23 17.96 -23.62
C TRP A 414 1.20 17.28 -24.59
N LYS A 415 0.71 16.85 -25.77
CA LYS A 415 1.54 16.23 -26.81
C LYS A 415 2.52 17.22 -27.44
N LYS A 416 2.07 18.43 -27.79
CA LYS A 416 2.88 19.49 -28.40
C LYS A 416 4.13 19.78 -27.55
N ASN A 417 3.96 19.86 -26.24
CA ASN A 417 5.06 20.14 -25.32
C ASN A 417 5.83 18.88 -24.86
N ASN A 418 5.49 17.71 -25.41
CA ASN A 418 6.08 16.42 -25.09
C ASN A 418 6.06 16.11 -23.58
N LEU A 419 4.91 16.34 -22.93
CA LEU A 419 4.79 16.18 -21.47
C LEU A 419 4.86 14.71 -21.01
N ASN A 420 4.59 13.75 -21.90
CA ASN A 420 4.84 12.33 -21.64
C ASN A 420 6.29 12.09 -21.17
N LYS A 421 7.30 12.78 -21.77
CA LYS A 421 8.71 12.61 -21.37
C LYS A 421 8.98 12.94 -19.90
N HIS A 422 8.17 13.82 -19.31
CA HIS A 422 8.27 14.22 -17.91
C HIS A 422 7.44 13.29 -17.04
N ALA A 423 6.22 12.97 -17.47
CA ALA A 423 5.36 12.03 -16.75
C ALA A 423 5.95 10.60 -16.69
N ASP A 424 6.63 10.13 -17.74
CA ASP A 424 7.32 8.84 -17.78
C ASP A 424 8.51 8.77 -16.82
N LYS A 425 9.10 9.93 -16.48
CA LYS A 425 10.10 10.09 -15.41
C LYS A 425 9.47 10.37 -14.05
N ASP A 426 8.14 10.36 -14.00
CA ASP A 426 7.35 10.65 -12.82
C ASP A 426 7.58 12.06 -12.23
N ASP A 427 7.95 13.01 -13.10
CA ASP A 427 8.36 14.36 -12.74
C ASP A 427 7.19 15.35 -12.77
N ILE A 428 6.49 15.46 -11.63
CA ILE A 428 5.29 16.29 -11.52
C ILE A 428 5.66 17.77 -11.65
N ARG A 429 6.82 18.23 -11.15
CA ARG A 429 7.15 19.66 -11.28
C ARG A 429 7.50 20.05 -12.70
N ALA A 430 8.14 19.19 -13.49
CA ALA A 430 8.45 19.51 -14.87
C ALA A 430 7.18 19.61 -15.72
N THR A 431 6.20 18.72 -15.51
CA THR A 431 4.88 18.89 -16.16
C THR A 431 4.22 20.19 -15.70
N CYS A 432 4.25 20.50 -14.39
CA CYS A 432 3.71 21.77 -13.85
C CYS A 432 4.40 23.00 -14.45
N LYS A 433 5.72 23.01 -14.57
CA LYS A 433 6.52 24.15 -15.04
C LYS A 433 6.22 24.49 -16.50
N VAL A 434 5.98 23.47 -17.31
CA VAL A 434 5.61 23.64 -18.73
C VAL A 434 4.16 24.10 -18.87
N ILE A 435 3.25 23.63 -18.00
CA ILE A 435 1.84 24.01 -18.04
C ILE A 435 1.65 25.42 -17.51
N ASN A 436 2.18 25.74 -16.33
CA ASN A 436 2.05 27.05 -15.72
C ASN A 436 3.26 27.41 -14.83
N PRO A 437 4.30 28.07 -15.40
CA PRO A 437 5.51 28.43 -14.66
C PRO A 437 5.28 29.51 -13.61
N ALA A 438 4.20 30.30 -13.70
CA ALA A 438 3.90 31.38 -12.77
C ALA A 438 3.29 30.89 -11.44
N LEU A 439 2.81 29.65 -11.39
CA LEU A 439 2.16 29.04 -10.22
C LEU A 439 3.07 28.06 -9.47
N LEU A 440 4.36 28.41 -9.28
CA LEU A 440 5.30 27.58 -8.51
C LEU A 440 4.86 27.30 -7.06
N GLU A 441 4.07 28.20 -6.45
CA GLU A 441 3.44 27.97 -5.13
C GLU A 441 2.34 26.87 -5.15
N TYR A 442 1.74 26.58 -6.32
CA TYR A 442 0.71 25.54 -6.51
C TYR A 442 1.30 24.16 -6.84
N THR A 443 2.64 24.05 -6.96
CA THR A 443 3.32 22.76 -7.05
C THR A 443 2.96 21.85 -5.87
N LYS A 444 2.70 22.42 -4.68
CA LYS A 444 2.19 21.67 -3.52
C LYS A 444 0.82 21.05 -3.79
N GLY A 445 -0.11 21.78 -4.39
CA GLY A 445 -1.45 21.28 -4.73
C GLY A 445 -1.42 20.19 -5.81
N ARG A 446 -0.66 20.42 -6.90
CA ARG A 446 -0.50 19.44 -7.99
C ARG A 446 0.19 18.17 -7.52
N ARG A 447 1.22 18.30 -6.66
CA ARG A 447 1.89 17.16 -6.04
C ARG A 447 0.96 16.36 -5.14
N VAL A 448 0.16 17.01 -4.30
CA VAL A 448 -0.82 16.30 -3.46
C VAL A 448 -1.82 15.56 -4.35
N ALA A 449 -2.37 16.21 -5.39
CA ALA A 449 -3.28 15.58 -6.32
C ALA A 449 -2.64 14.36 -7.01
N TRP A 450 -1.40 14.50 -7.47
CA TRP A 450 -0.61 13.41 -8.07
C TRP A 450 -0.43 12.22 -7.13
N ILE A 451 -0.09 12.45 -5.86
CA ILE A 451 -0.01 11.38 -4.84
C ILE A 451 -1.36 10.68 -4.69
N LYS A 452 -2.45 11.44 -4.51
CA LYS A 452 -3.79 10.87 -4.30
C LYS A 452 -4.32 10.15 -5.53
N LEU A 453 -3.95 10.57 -6.74
CA LEU A 453 -4.29 9.87 -7.97
C LEU A 453 -3.52 8.55 -8.12
N LYS A 454 -2.25 8.47 -7.69
CA LYS A 454 -1.52 7.19 -7.61
C LYS A 454 -2.21 6.21 -6.68
N GLU A 455 -2.65 6.68 -5.51
CA GLU A 455 -3.43 5.86 -4.56
C GLU A 455 -4.73 5.35 -5.20
N ALA A 456 -5.46 6.23 -5.90
CA ALA A 456 -6.72 5.92 -6.56
C ALA A 456 -6.60 4.91 -7.70
N PHE A 457 -5.42 4.80 -8.33
CA PHE A 457 -5.12 3.80 -9.37
C PHE A 457 -4.73 2.44 -8.71
N GLY A 458 -5.38 2.14 -7.58
CA GLY A 458 -5.25 1.00 -6.66
C GLY A 458 -3.82 0.61 -6.33
N GLY A 459 -3.08 1.56 -5.75
CA GLY A 459 -1.75 1.33 -5.21
C GLY A 459 -0.68 1.13 -6.29
N TYR A 460 -0.89 1.66 -7.50
CA TYR A 460 0.11 1.79 -8.56
C TYR A 460 1.45 2.21 -7.92
N PRO A 461 2.49 1.39 -8.07
CA PRO A 461 3.33 0.88 -6.98
C PRO A 461 3.67 1.92 -5.90
N TYR A 462 3.31 1.58 -4.65
CA TYR A 462 3.76 2.25 -3.41
C TYR A 462 5.29 2.16 -3.18
N ASN A 463 6.00 1.39 -4.01
CA ASN A 463 7.43 1.46 -4.24
C ASN A 463 7.73 2.72 -5.06
N CYS A 464 7.63 3.85 -4.35
CA CYS A 464 7.82 5.22 -4.79
C CYS A 464 8.98 5.39 -5.78
N LEU A 465 8.70 5.86 -6.99
CA LEU A 465 9.67 6.62 -7.78
C LEU A 465 9.40 8.11 -7.56
N THR A 466 10.48 8.79 -7.19
CA THR A 466 10.55 10.18 -6.73
C THR A 466 10.11 11.22 -7.75
N ASP A 467 9.70 12.39 -7.26
CA ASP A 467 9.78 13.67 -7.99
C ASP A 467 11.26 14.03 -8.21
N ALA A 468 11.87 13.52 -9.27
CA ALA A 468 13.30 13.68 -9.58
C ALA A 468 13.74 15.14 -9.83
N SER A 469 12.80 16.07 -10.01
CA SER A 469 13.09 17.49 -10.33
C SER A 469 13.45 18.38 -9.15
N LYS A 470 13.50 17.82 -7.94
CA LYS A 470 14.01 18.54 -6.77
C LYS A 470 15.52 18.48 -6.63
N HIS A 471 16.19 17.69 -7.47
CA HIS A 471 17.59 17.35 -7.29
C HIS A 471 18.35 17.54 -8.62
N GLU A 472 18.89 18.74 -8.85
CA GLU A 472 20.27 18.77 -9.34
C GLU A 472 21.15 18.44 -8.12
N ALA A 473 21.16 17.16 -7.73
CA ALA A 473 22.26 16.67 -6.92
C ALA A 473 23.51 16.83 -7.79
N PRO A 474 24.63 17.36 -7.27
CA PRO A 474 25.88 17.32 -8.02
C PRO A 474 26.08 15.89 -8.52
N VAL A 475 26.21 15.74 -9.84
CA VAL A 475 26.50 14.45 -10.45
C VAL A 475 27.92 14.11 -10.05
N TYR A 476 28.05 13.33 -8.99
CA TYR A 476 29.27 12.61 -8.72
C TYR A 476 29.33 11.40 -9.66
N GLU A 477 30.55 10.96 -9.97
CA GLU A 477 30.75 9.68 -10.64
C GLU A 477 30.11 8.55 -9.81
N GLU A 478 29.80 7.42 -10.43
CA GLU A 478 29.20 6.27 -9.73
C GLU A 478 30.00 5.93 -8.45
N GLY A 479 29.31 5.77 -7.32
CA GLY A 479 29.95 5.62 -6.00
C GLY A 479 28.97 5.26 -4.90
N VAL A 480 29.49 4.97 -3.70
CA VAL A 480 28.70 4.50 -2.55
C VAL A 480 27.72 5.56 -2.05
N LEU A 481 28.06 6.85 -2.09
CA LEU A 481 27.16 7.93 -1.69
C LEU A 481 25.94 8.03 -2.60
N GLU A 482 26.12 7.84 -3.91
CA GLU A 482 25.00 7.85 -4.86
C GLU A 482 24.13 6.59 -4.70
N GLU A 483 24.74 5.43 -4.39
CA GLU A 483 23.99 4.23 -4.02
C GLU A 483 23.17 4.44 -2.74
N MET A 484 23.79 5.03 -1.70
CA MET A 484 23.10 5.33 -0.45
C MET A 484 22.03 6.39 -0.62
N ARG A 485 22.21 7.38 -1.51
CA ARG A 485 21.19 8.40 -1.81
C ARG A 485 19.97 7.75 -2.45
N LYS A 486 20.18 6.92 -3.47
CA LYS A 486 19.11 6.13 -4.10
C LYS A 486 18.36 5.30 -3.06
N TRP A 487 19.06 4.73 -2.07
CA TRP A 487 18.44 3.99 -0.98
C TRP A 487 17.69 4.88 0.01
N ALA A 488 18.25 6.01 0.44
CA ALA A 488 17.56 6.96 1.30
C ALA A 488 16.24 7.44 0.68
N ASP A 489 16.25 7.66 -0.62
CA ASP A 489 15.09 8.12 -1.39
C ASP A 489 14.05 7.01 -1.66
N GLN A 490 14.29 5.76 -1.23
CA GLN A 490 13.27 4.70 -1.21
C GLN A 490 12.27 4.86 -0.06
N HIS A 491 12.58 5.71 0.92
CA HIS A 491 11.69 5.98 2.07
C HIS A 491 11.33 4.74 2.90
N VAL A 492 12.31 3.83 3.05
CA VAL A 492 12.22 2.66 3.95
C VAL A 492 11.77 3.11 5.34
N GLN A 493 10.81 2.39 5.92
CA GLN A 493 10.19 2.74 7.20
C GLN A 493 11.25 2.86 8.31
N TYR A 494 11.15 3.92 9.12
CA TYR A 494 11.99 4.04 10.29
C TYR A 494 11.49 3.15 11.42
N THR A 495 12.36 2.35 12.02
CA THR A 495 12.04 1.61 13.26
C THR A 495 13.31 1.46 14.08
N MET A 496 13.25 1.76 15.38
CA MET A 496 14.34 1.49 16.32
C MET A 496 14.45 -0.01 16.58
N GLU A 497 15.03 -0.72 15.63
CA GLU A 497 15.21 -2.16 15.69
C GLU A 497 16.34 -2.52 16.67
N THR A 498 16.17 -3.61 17.42
CA THR A 498 17.16 -4.10 18.39
C THR A 498 17.65 -5.51 18.04
N SER A 499 17.02 -6.16 17.06
CA SER A 499 17.42 -7.46 16.54
C SER A 499 18.65 -7.36 15.64
N THR A 500 19.76 -7.97 16.05
CA THR A 500 21.00 -8.03 15.24
C THR A 500 20.77 -8.58 13.83
N PRO A 501 20.03 -9.69 13.61
CA PRO A 501 19.74 -10.18 12.26
C PRO A 501 19.02 -9.16 11.37
N LEU A 502 18.01 -8.46 11.90
CA LEU A 502 17.24 -7.48 11.14
C LEU A 502 18.06 -6.23 10.80
N ARG A 503 19.03 -5.88 11.64
CA ARG A 503 19.91 -4.71 11.40
C ARG A 503 21.09 -4.98 10.48
N THR A 504 21.46 -6.25 10.28
CA THR A 504 22.74 -6.61 9.64
C THR A 504 22.63 -7.40 8.35
N LYS A 505 21.47 -8.00 8.07
CA LYS A 505 21.23 -8.78 6.85
C LYS A 505 20.76 -7.90 5.68
N PHE A 506 20.80 -8.50 4.49
CA PHE A 506 20.32 -7.92 3.23
C PHE A 506 19.13 -8.70 2.66
N ASP A 507 18.37 -9.38 3.51
CA ASP A 507 17.09 -9.97 3.12
C ASP A 507 15.94 -8.96 3.23
N GLU A 508 14.80 -9.27 2.62
CA GLU A 508 13.64 -8.38 2.57
C GLU A 508 13.17 -7.92 3.95
N SER A 509 13.23 -8.80 4.96
CA SER A 509 12.82 -8.48 6.33
C SER A 509 13.76 -7.48 7.01
N ALA A 510 15.06 -7.58 6.74
CA ALA A 510 16.09 -6.70 7.25
C ALA A 510 16.17 -5.35 6.50
N LEU A 511 15.74 -5.32 5.24
CA LEU A 511 15.76 -4.10 4.41
C LEU A 511 14.46 -3.31 4.46
N GLY A 512 13.37 -3.90 4.96
CA GLY A 512 12.05 -3.26 5.04
C GLY A 512 11.93 -2.19 6.14
N LYS A 513 12.85 -2.16 7.10
CA LYS A 513 12.90 -1.19 8.20
C LYS A 513 14.34 -0.80 8.51
N LEU A 514 14.55 0.44 8.92
CA LEU A 514 15.88 0.93 9.26
C LEU A 514 15.84 1.94 10.41
N ASP A 515 16.90 1.99 11.22
CA ASP A 515 17.18 3.16 12.06
C ASP A 515 18.36 3.99 11.54
N CYS A 516 18.59 5.15 12.18
CA CYS A 516 19.61 6.10 11.76
C CYS A 516 21.04 5.53 11.83
N SER A 517 21.34 4.78 12.89
CA SER A 517 22.65 4.17 13.10
C SER A 517 22.87 2.94 12.21
N GLU A 518 21.81 2.19 11.91
CA GLU A 518 21.81 1.11 10.92
C GLU A 518 22.07 1.63 9.50
N PHE A 519 21.45 2.76 9.12
CA PHE A 519 21.71 3.44 7.86
C PHE A 519 23.20 3.71 7.66
N VAL A 520 23.84 4.27 8.69
CA VAL A 520 25.28 4.54 8.71
C VAL A 520 26.10 3.25 8.67
N CYS A 521 25.71 2.20 9.39
CA CYS A 521 26.43 0.93 9.38
C CYS A 521 26.41 0.25 8.00
N ARG A 522 25.31 0.40 7.26
CA ARG A 522 25.17 -0.09 5.88
C ARG A 522 26.01 0.73 4.90
N TYR A 523 26.05 2.05 5.08
CA TYR A 523 27.00 2.91 4.37
C TYR A 523 28.46 2.48 4.59
N LEU A 524 28.87 2.29 5.85
CA LEU A 524 30.24 1.86 6.18
C LEU A 524 30.61 0.50 5.57
N HIS A 525 29.68 -0.45 5.58
CA HIS A 525 29.88 -1.75 4.94
C HIS A 525 30.01 -1.62 3.41
N LYS A 526 29.13 -0.86 2.76
CA LYS A 526 29.20 -0.62 1.31
C LYS A 526 30.46 0.12 0.90
N LEU A 527 30.93 1.04 1.73
CA LEU A 527 32.21 1.74 1.57
C LEU A 527 33.41 0.79 1.77
N GLY A 528 33.18 -0.42 2.28
CA GLY A 528 34.23 -1.41 2.53
C GLY A 528 35.09 -1.07 3.75
N ILE A 529 34.57 -0.26 4.67
CA ILE A 529 35.17 -0.02 5.99
C ILE A 529 34.99 -1.25 6.88
N THR A 530 33.88 -1.97 6.73
CA THR A 530 33.60 -3.22 7.44
C THR A 530 33.30 -4.36 6.47
N ASP A 531 33.76 -5.54 6.82
CA ASP A 531 33.51 -6.82 6.14
C ASP A 531 32.03 -7.23 6.17
N THR A 532 31.32 -6.88 7.24
CA THR A 532 29.87 -7.08 7.39
C THR A 532 29.21 -5.81 7.90
N VAL A 533 27.89 -5.68 7.73
CA VAL A 533 27.11 -4.65 8.45
C VAL A 533 27.22 -4.94 9.95
N LYS A 534 27.64 -3.93 10.73
CA LYS A 534 27.77 -4.04 12.19
C LYS A 534 26.48 -3.55 12.86
N HIS A 535 26.10 -4.18 13.96
CA HIS A 535 25.03 -3.67 14.81
C HIS A 535 25.64 -2.67 15.80
N ILE A 536 25.57 -1.38 15.44
CA ILE A 536 26.07 -0.27 16.27
C ILE A 536 24.92 0.70 16.50
N ALA A 537 24.60 0.99 17.77
CA ALA A 537 23.69 2.07 18.13
C ALA A 537 24.44 3.42 18.14
N THR A 538 23.71 4.54 18.06
CA THR A 538 24.31 5.89 18.08
C THR A 538 25.24 6.13 19.28
N ASP A 539 24.97 5.52 20.44
CA ASP A 539 25.82 5.60 21.64
C ASP A 539 27.24 5.03 21.44
N GLY A 540 27.39 4.11 20.49
CA GLY A 540 28.68 3.57 20.06
C GLY A 540 29.43 4.52 19.12
N MET A 541 28.81 5.58 18.62
CA MET A 541 29.38 6.49 17.62
C MET A 541 29.79 7.87 18.20
N ILE A 542 29.54 8.12 19.49
CA ILE A 542 29.63 9.49 20.07
C ILE A 542 31.06 10.00 20.32
N THR A 543 32.08 9.14 20.28
CA THR A 543 33.50 9.54 20.35
C THR A 543 34.31 8.70 19.37
N GLN A 544 35.50 9.18 18.98
CA GLN A 544 36.37 8.44 18.06
C GLN A 544 36.71 7.04 18.60
N GLU A 545 37.05 6.96 19.88
CA GLU A 545 37.39 5.71 20.56
C GLU A 545 36.23 4.71 20.53
N LYS A 546 35.03 5.17 20.90
CA LYS A 546 33.83 4.32 20.86
C LYS A 546 33.51 3.87 19.44
N PHE A 547 33.55 4.79 18.48
CA PHE A 547 33.18 4.48 17.10
C PHE A 547 34.15 3.46 16.49
N ARG A 548 35.47 3.65 16.68
CA ARG A 548 36.48 2.67 16.26
C ARG A 548 36.30 1.32 16.93
N THR A 549 36.02 1.31 18.24
CA THR A 549 35.76 0.07 18.99
C THR A 549 34.54 -0.67 18.45
N SER A 550 33.43 0.04 18.19
CA SER A 550 32.20 -0.55 17.67
C SER A 550 32.32 -1.03 16.22
N VAL A 551 33.10 -0.33 15.39
CA VAL A 551 33.37 -0.72 13.99
C VAL A 551 34.39 -1.87 13.94
N GLY A 552 35.28 -1.97 14.92
CA GLY A 552 36.31 -3.00 15.04
C GLY A 552 37.61 -2.68 14.31
N ASN A 553 37.85 -1.41 13.94
CA ASN A 553 39.08 -0.96 13.29
C ASN A 553 39.34 0.55 13.50
N ASN A 554 40.50 1.03 13.03
CA ASN A 554 40.94 2.43 13.20
C ASN A 554 40.56 3.36 12.05
N ASN A 555 39.61 2.97 11.19
CA ASN A 555 39.28 3.67 9.95
C ASN A 555 38.23 4.78 10.09
N ILE A 556 37.93 5.21 11.33
CA ILE A 556 37.05 6.35 11.61
C ILE A 556 37.82 7.41 12.40
N ASP A 557 37.89 8.63 11.89
CA ASP A 557 38.52 9.77 12.56
C ASP A 557 37.48 10.80 13.01
N PHE A 558 37.61 11.32 14.22
CA PHE A 558 36.87 12.50 14.63
C PHE A 558 37.49 13.75 14.00
N LEU A 559 36.65 14.61 13.43
CA LEU A 559 37.10 15.82 12.78
C LEU A 559 37.30 16.92 13.83
N THR A 560 38.56 17.26 14.09
CA THR A 560 38.92 18.26 15.11
C THR A 560 38.31 19.62 14.75
N GLY A 561 37.63 20.26 15.71
CA GLY A 561 36.93 21.52 15.51
C GLY A 561 35.51 21.39 14.95
N SER A 562 35.03 20.16 14.68
CA SER A 562 33.67 19.91 14.18
C SER A 562 32.55 20.11 15.20
N ASP A 563 32.91 20.40 16.44
CA ASP A 563 32.03 20.88 17.51
C ASP A 563 31.66 22.37 17.36
N SER A 564 32.31 23.10 16.43
CA SER A 564 32.00 24.49 16.09
C SER A 564 30.93 24.61 15.00
N GLU A 565 30.10 25.66 15.08
CA GLU A 565 29.11 26.02 14.05
C GLU A 565 29.76 26.52 12.74
N ASP A 566 31.01 26.96 12.80
CA ASP A 566 31.78 27.43 11.63
C ASP A 566 32.40 26.28 10.83
N TYR A 567 32.35 25.05 11.35
CA TYR A 567 32.95 23.89 10.69
C TYR A 567 32.13 23.49 9.46
N THR A 568 32.81 23.35 8.32
CA THR A 568 32.21 22.86 7.08
C THR A 568 32.62 21.41 6.84
N PRO A 569 31.66 20.44 6.83
CA PRO A 569 31.96 19.05 6.55
C PRO A 569 32.28 18.80 5.07
N GLN A 570 32.62 17.57 4.73
CA GLN A 570 32.79 17.10 3.35
C GLN A 570 31.81 15.95 3.06
N ALA A 571 31.58 15.67 1.78
CA ALA A 571 30.85 14.49 1.36
C ALA A 571 31.48 13.22 1.98
N GLY A 572 30.64 12.34 2.51
CA GLY A 572 31.04 11.11 3.18
C GLY A 572 31.27 11.22 4.70
N ASP A 573 31.30 12.45 5.25
CA ASP A 573 31.35 12.65 6.70
C ASP A 573 30.05 12.18 7.37
N ILE A 574 30.16 11.71 8.61
CA ILE A 574 29.04 11.22 9.41
C ILE A 574 28.84 12.21 10.55
N PHE A 575 27.66 12.83 10.64
CA PHE A 575 27.34 13.67 11.80
C PHE A 575 26.79 12.83 12.94
N VAL A 576 27.05 13.23 14.18
CA VAL A 576 26.45 12.58 15.34
C VAL A 576 25.98 13.63 16.35
N TRP A 577 24.78 13.44 16.88
CA TRP A 577 24.36 14.07 18.12
C TRP A 577 23.74 13.03 19.07
N SER A 578 23.93 13.23 20.37
CA SER A 578 23.32 12.43 21.44
C SER A 578 23.18 13.27 22.71
N ARG A 579 21.97 13.30 23.28
CA ARG A 579 21.65 13.99 24.54
C ARG A 579 21.79 13.05 25.74
N ALA A 580 21.46 11.78 25.56
CA ALA A 580 21.53 10.73 26.56
C ALA A 580 21.62 9.36 25.86
N PRO A 581 21.97 8.28 26.59
CA PRO A 581 21.91 6.92 26.05
C PRO A 581 20.52 6.61 25.47
N GLY A 582 20.48 6.08 24.25
CA GLY A 582 19.25 5.81 23.50
C GLY A 582 18.54 7.05 22.91
N ASP A 583 19.07 8.26 23.11
CA ASP A 583 18.57 9.52 22.54
C ASP A 583 19.67 10.22 21.74
N GLY A 584 19.85 9.73 20.51
CA GLY A 584 20.81 10.24 19.55
C GLY A 584 20.39 9.98 18.12
N HIS A 585 20.99 10.71 17.20
CA HIS A 585 20.77 10.56 15.76
C HIS A 585 22.07 10.75 14.99
N THR A 586 22.11 10.18 13.80
CA THR A 586 23.27 10.16 12.91
C THR A 586 22.82 10.03 11.47
N GLY A 587 23.69 10.45 10.55
CA GLY A 587 23.47 10.37 9.12
C GLY A 587 24.72 10.78 8.35
N VAL A 588 24.67 10.60 7.04
CA VAL A 588 25.82 10.77 6.15
C VAL A 588 25.69 12.07 5.36
N VAL A 589 26.75 12.87 5.31
CA VAL A 589 26.82 14.07 4.47
C VAL A 589 26.95 13.64 3.01
N HIS A 590 25.98 13.99 2.18
CA HIS A 590 26.02 13.74 0.74
C HIS A 590 26.72 14.88 -0.01
N SER A 591 26.36 16.12 0.29
CA SER A 591 26.94 17.30 -0.37
C SER A 591 26.86 18.54 0.51
N VAL A 592 27.70 19.52 0.18
CA VAL A 592 27.80 20.80 0.87
C VAL A 592 27.72 21.92 -0.16
N ASP A 593 26.76 22.82 0.02
CA ASP A 593 26.51 23.97 -0.84
C ASP A 593 26.36 25.22 0.06
N GLY A 594 27.47 25.90 0.30
CA GLY A 594 27.54 26.98 1.29
C GLY A 594 27.19 26.48 2.69
N ASP A 595 26.12 27.05 3.27
CA ASP A 595 25.60 26.65 4.59
C ASP A 595 24.58 25.51 4.52
N LYS A 596 24.13 25.13 3.32
CA LYS A 596 23.19 24.02 3.11
C LYS A 596 23.96 22.70 3.03
N ILE A 597 23.63 21.81 3.95
CA ILE A 597 24.20 20.46 4.06
C ILE A 597 23.13 19.46 3.66
N THR A 598 23.42 18.66 2.64
CA THR A 598 22.57 17.55 2.22
C THR A 598 22.94 16.31 3.02
N ILE A 599 21.96 15.70 3.68
CA ILE A 599 22.12 14.57 4.57
C ILE A 599 21.35 13.36 4.05
N LEU A 600 21.96 12.18 4.08
CA LEU A 600 21.27 10.89 3.91
C LEU A 600 21.04 10.27 5.28
N GLU A 601 19.80 9.95 5.60
CA GLU A 601 19.45 9.48 6.95
C GLU A 601 18.17 8.64 6.97
N ALA A 602 17.95 7.95 8.09
CA ALA A 602 16.66 7.42 8.49
C ALA A 602 16.12 8.22 9.68
N ILE A 603 14.99 8.92 9.51
CA ILE A 603 14.46 9.85 10.51
C ILE A 603 13.21 9.32 11.21
N GLY A 604 13.13 9.55 12.52
CA GLY A 604 12.00 9.16 13.34
C GLY A 604 10.72 9.98 13.06
N LYS A 605 9.65 9.61 13.76
CA LYS A 605 8.31 10.23 13.63
C LYS A 605 8.23 11.72 13.96
N ASN A 606 9.22 12.25 14.67
CA ASN A 606 9.25 13.65 15.08
C ASN A 606 9.94 14.56 14.04
N GLY A 607 10.50 13.99 12.98
CA GLY A 607 11.25 14.74 11.97
C GLY A 607 12.48 15.43 12.55
N SER A 608 12.93 16.47 11.86
CA SER A 608 14.11 17.25 12.20
C SER A 608 13.78 18.54 12.96
N SER A 609 14.70 18.99 13.80
CA SER A 609 14.68 20.32 14.40
C SER A 609 14.86 21.47 13.37
N ASP A 610 15.18 21.15 12.12
CA ASP A 610 15.24 22.08 10.98
C ASP A 610 14.23 21.68 9.88
N GLU A 611 13.14 20.98 10.23
CA GLU A 611 12.11 20.52 9.28
C GLU A 611 11.55 21.63 8.38
N PRO A 612 11.23 22.84 8.89
CA PRO A 612 10.74 23.90 8.02
C PRO A 612 11.77 24.31 6.95
N TYR A 613 13.05 24.35 7.29
CA TYR A 613 14.12 24.63 6.33
C TYR A 613 14.23 23.50 5.32
N HIS A 614 14.25 22.25 5.79
CA HIS A 614 14.24 21.07 4.93
C HIS A 614 13.13 21.12 3.88
N ILE A 615 11.89 21.36 4.31
CA ILE A 615 10.72 21.46 3.42
C ILE A 615 10.86 22.63 2.44
N ASN A 616 11.32 23.79 2.92
CA ASN A 616 11.48 25.00 2.10
C ASN A 616 12.55 24.82 1.01
N GLU A 617 13.64 24.10 1.31
CA GLU A 617 14.68 23.73 0.36
C GLU A 617 14.25 22.58 -0.59
N GLY A 618 12.99 22.16 -0.51
CA GLY A 618 12.45 21.11 -1.38
C GLY A 618 12.62 19.70 -0.83
N GLY A 619 12.92 19.52 0.44
CA GLY A 619 12.96 18.23 1.11
C GLY A 619 11.72 17.35 0.96
N TYR A 620 11.89 16.05 1.24
CA TYR A 620 10.79 15.11 1.39
C TYR A 620 10.12 15.26 2.77
N GLU A 621 8.90 15.80 2.77
CA GLU A 621 8.16 16.15 4.00
C GLU A 621 7.77 14.93 4.88
N GLY A 622 7.94 13.69 4.37
CA GLY A 622 7.62 12.49 5.12
C GLY A 622 8.62 12.28 6.27
N MET A 623 8.06 11.94 7.43
CA MET A 623 8.79 11.55 8.64
C MET A 623 8.67 10.04 8.82
N HIS A 624 9.37 9.47 9.80
CA HIS A 624 9.29 8.04 10.10
C HIS A 624 9.79 7.14 8.95
N CYS A 625 10.79 7.59 8.20
CA CYS A 625 11.36 6.88 7.06
C CYS A 625 12.80 7.34 6.76
N SER A 626 13.48 6.63 5.87
CA SER A 626 14.68 7.14 5.22
C SER A 626 14.38 8.26 4.23
N ARG A 627 15.30 9.22 4.09
CA ARG A 627 15.17 10.33 3.13
C ARG A 627 16.49 11.07 2.94
N THR A 628 16.58 11.77 1.82
CA THR A 628 17.54 12.88 1.65
C THR A 628 16.99 14.15 2.31
N SER A 629 17.75 14.67 3.27
CA SER A 629 17.43 15.85 4.07
C SER A 629 18.29 17.06 3.75
N TYR A 630 17.79 18.25 4.05
CA TYR A 630 18.48 19.52 3.84
C TYR A 630 18.49 20.29 5.14
N TYR A 631 19.69 20.51 5.68
CA TYR A 631 19.88 21.20 6.94
C TYR A 631 20.84 22.36 6.75
N ARG A 632 20.66 23.40 7.56
CA ARG A 632 21.69 24.41 7.70
C ARG A 632 22.76 23.95 8.68
N LYS A 633 24.04 24.14 8.32
CA LYS A 633 25.19 23.76 9.16
C LYS A 633 25.10 24.33 10.57
N ASP A 634 24.58 25.56 10.70
CA ASP A 634 24.54 26.35 11.92
C ASP A 634 23.20 26.24 12.69
N LYS A 635 22.37 25.22 12.40
CA LYS A 635 21.02 25.07 13.00
C LYS A 635 20.88 23.82 13.84
N LYS A 636 19.72 23.71 14.48
CA LYS A 636 19.41 22.73 15.51
C LYS A 636 19.34 21.29 15.00
N ALA A 637 19.37 21.04 13.69
CA ALA A 637 19.55 19.69 13.16
C ALA A 637 21.02 19.24 13.19
N LEU A 638 21.96 20.19 13.21
CA LEU A 638 23.41 19.98 13.15
C LEU A 638 24.10 20.68 14.34
N ALA A 639 25.04 21.60 14.10
CA ALA A 639 25.96 22.12 15.12
C ALA A 639 25.28 22.78 16.33
N LYS A 640 24.08 23.36 16.16
CA LYS A 640 23.28 23.92 17.28
C LYS A 640 22.40 22.91 18.02
N HIS A 641 22.45 21.62 17.67
CA HIS A 641 21.69 20.61 18.39
C HIS A 641 22.24 20.50 19.82
N GLY A 642 21.35 20.45 20.83
CA GLY A 642 21.76 20.43 22.26
C GLY A 642 22.55 19.20 22.71
N GLY A 643 22.76 18.22 21.81
CA GLY A 643 23.56 17.02 22.03
C GLY A 643 24.67 16.83 20.98
N TRP A 644 25.02 17.86 20.23
CA TRP A 644 26.00 17.79 19.14
C TRP A 644 27.32 17.15 19.60
N LYS A 645 27.83 16.19 18.82
CA LYS A 645 29.14 15.55 19.04
C LYS A 645 30.17 15.95 18.00
N GLY A 646 29.72 16.32 16.80
CA GLY A 646 30.57 16.70 15.68
C GLY A 646 30.47 15.71 14.51
N TYR A 647 31.46 15.80 13.64
CA TYR A 647 31.56 14.99 12.42
C TYR A 647 32.68 13.94 12.55
N PHE A 648 32.46 12.80 11.93
CA PHE A 648 33.39 11.67 11.85
C PHE A 648 33.64 11.31 10.39
N ARG A 649 34.90 11.02 10.05
CA ARG A 649 35.31 10.71 8.68
C ARG A 649 35.79 9.26 8.55
N PRO A 650 35.15 8.46 7.68
CA PRO A 650 35.71 7.20 7.23
C PRO A 650 37.00 7.42 6.41
N LYS A 651 38.01 6.59 6.61
CA LYS A 651 39.27 6.58 5.85
C LYS A 651 39.65 5.16 5.45
N ASN A 652 40.61 5.01 4.52
CA ASN A 652 41.09 3.71 4.05
C ASN A 652 39.97 2.77 3.54
N TYR A 653 38.90 3.34 2.98
CA TYR A 653 37.84 2.57 2.36
C TYR A 653 38.29 1.97 1.02
N THR A 654 37.63 0.89 0.61
CA THR A 654 38.04 0.08 -0.55
C THR A 654 37.14 0.27 -1.78
N LYS A 655 36.08 1.08 -1.66
CA LYS A 655 35.12 1.39 -2.72
C LYS A 655 35.10 2.89 -3.01
N GLN A 656 34.73 3.26 -4.24
CA GLN A 656 34.57 4.66 -4.63
C GLN A 656 33.50 5.30 -3.74
N LEU A 657 33.86 6.42 -3.11
CA LEU A 657 32.95 7.18 -2.25
C LEU A 657 31.78 7.71 -3.04
#